data_AF-A0A960J768-F1
#
_entry.id   AF-A0A960J768-F1
#
_cell.length_a   1.000
_cell.length_b   1.000
_cell.length_c   1.000
_cell.angle_alpha   90.00
_cell.angle_beta   90.00
_cell.angle_gamma   90.00
#
_symmetry.space_group_name_H-M   'P 1'
#
loop_
_entity.id
_entity.type
_entity.pdbx_description
1 polymer ?
#
loop_
_entity_poly.entity_id
_entity_poly.type
_entity_poly.pdbx_seq_one_letter_code
_entity_poly.pdbx_strand_id
1 'polypeptide(L)'
;MHRIVGFARAATVAAALSLALPASLPALCPQNISLVVGDRTIDFAYQTDAPGARTRIRIAYGLTSGDYSFQSRYYQIGSSTAVDRFIPFTGLAPSTTYYFDPQVSTPNGDEWSSVAACQAQICPSVGAQPGGYTCENVAGTLVPKVTTLPLDAPAARLPTAPTHDYDPTVIPTVNGTTFTVGVDGDGYCTDFQAQINACAAANTALNHQILIPSGATCRPELEGRNGYDLPARFGAGNCIVRSDANPLLLPPPGVRADPTFRNFMAHVESNRNTVSMDNASLLSVASCTTPPCTEGWRFENIVFQHPPHEARVRNRLDIVSVDSANGLITVSAPHGYSFFDLVQVNAPGIEDYEMHRACRVASSLLGSTTFRCFGKEGGLTGTYSGGGSTTDAISVPLLGCSAGSPSVCTTSEPHGFGNFFSFPIASISNGTVTFASTHKVQDTVAVKVEGTPGGTWDGIYKFTNKSSTSATLVGLPGGACTPCSGTVRQLAVLEVFDVRGADEASVNKVHLFTVLDQTRIQLEQSSATGTLSGGYVSYDPTAADGIFSVADARRLVFDRCIVDLRGAPYRNTAMFIWTTTRPGFRAGSAVINSWLREDNAWFGTNPVTLIANDTGASVFSTVGFGHQIHRAKDLQLRNNMMEAILGITVFADVNTEGPEDISIVRNVFWYPERYIGGRAEARGRYYLSRHHVEFKSVQRALVRGNFYQGNPANGQPTGISIALPLQSGSATAIDRTLRDIEIEYNTFYKNAGFIDLFGINDNSVRHLSPQRIRVIHNLAANIDVVRFRTFPAGQAGTQDYGWRMDVAPYSGRVFGALAPFEDLRVEQNTVLPTLGGGPHLWLGGSETSGGLVVANNITPLSETTGQQYGIRGDTNSATYQPAPESGFGYAFWKDQYRQGPGVPDPLALWDNVVMPCTDIAENEDREAALLKVNSMASFAANHLACAGGCPPNFVNQVTSTDGMHCKDREQSLFGSSTDFRLPSGSPYSSYGADIDAIHAAQGRVYDVAVSANAISATISYRTLDAAACFVDLGTDKLFSTPVHTRLSDGGGSAQRSVVFPGLSSLTTYHYRVLCPADQPRGVFVTPPGGPL
;
A
#
# COMPACT_ATOMS: atom_id res chain seq x y z
N MET A 1 69.80 -21.54 -19.29
CA MET A 1 70.24 -22.16 -20.55
C MET A 1 70.18 -21.10 -21.65
N HIS A 2 71.28 -20.99 -22.39
CA HIS A 2 71.66 -20.16 -23.57
C HIS A 2 70.60 -19.23 -24.21
N ARG A 3 70.80 -17.90 -24.37
CA ARG A 3 71.77 -17.07 -25.16
C ARG A 3 71.76 -17.32 -26.69
N ILE A 4 71.61 -16.22 -27.47
CA ILE A 4 72.37 -15.75 -28.68
C ILE A 4 71.43 -14.79 -29.46
N VAL A 5 71.61 -13.46 -29.50
CA VAL A 5 72.64 -12.57 -30.11
C VAL A 5 72.47 -12.34 -31.62
N GLY A 6 72.41 -11.05 -32.03
CA GLY A 6 72.55 -10.61 -33.43
C GLY A 6 72.49 -9.09 -33.61
N PHE A 7 73.62 -8.42 -33.38
CA PHE A 7 73.89 -7.00 -33.69
C PHE A 7 74.29 -6.82 -35.16
N ALA A 8 73.97 -5.68 -35.78
CA ALA A 8 74.82 -5.03 -36.77
C ALA A 8 74.58 -3.50 -36.84
N ARG A 9 75.64 -2.73 -36.60
CA ARG A 9 75.79 -1.28 -36.83
C ARG A 9 76.57 -1.06 -38.14
N ALA A 10 76.27 0.03 -38.87
CA ALA A 10 77.20 0.97 -39.54
C ALA A 10 76.39 1.78 -40.58
N ALA A 11 76.11 3.08 -40.42
CA ALA A 11 77.00 4.23 -40.58
C ALA A 11 77.43 4.50 -42.04
N THR A 12 76.86 5.53 -42.69
CA THR A 12 77.63 6.57 -43.41
C THR A 12 76.79 7.86 -43.52
N VAL A 13 77.42 8.98 -43.20
CA VAL A 13 76.94 10.37 -43.32
C VAL A 13 77.39 10.92 -44.67
N ALA A 14 76.53 11.64 -45.40
CA ALA A 14 76.90 12.88 -46.12
C ALA A 14 75.70 13.57 -46.82
N ALA A 15 75.61 14.87 -46.55
CA ALA A 15 75.25 15.96 -47.48
C ALA A 15 73.80 16.14 -47.97
N ALA A 16 73.16 17.13 -47.35
CA ALA A 16 72.42 18.26 -47.95
C ALA A 16 71.71 18.05 -49.31
N LEU A 17 70.38 18.04 -49.26
CA LEU A 17 69.54 18.60 -50.33
C LEU A 17 68.43 19.45 -49.68
N SER A 18 68.53 20.77 -49.86
CA SER A 18 67.45 21.71 -49.58
C SER A 18 66.33 21.49 -50.60
N LEU A 19 65.23 20.87 -50.18
CA LEU A 19 63.98 20.85 -50.93
C LEU A 19 62.97 21.72 -50.19
N ALA A 20 62.57 22.80 -50.85
CA ALA A 20 61.47 23.65 -50.43
C ALA A 20 60.20 22.80 -50.28
N LEU A 21 59.64 22.77 -49.08
CA LEU A 21 58.30 22.22 -48.85
C LEU A 21 57.27 23.10 -49.56
N PRO A 22 56.32 22.52 -50.32
CA PRO A 22 55.25 23.28 -50.93
C PRO A 22 54.34 23.83 -49.82
N ALA A 23 54.27 25.15 -49.74
CA ALA A 23 53.32 25.88 -48.90
C ALA A 23 51.91 25.77 -49.51
N SER A 24 51.23 24.65 -49.27
CA SER A 24 49.75 24.52 -49.23
C SER A 24 49.37 23.05 -49.04
N LEU A 25 49.28 22.59 -47.80
CA LEU A 25 48.46 21.41 -47.50
C LEU A 25 46.99 21.83 -47.66
N PRO A 26 46.16 21.11 -48.44
CA PRO A 26 44.73 21.40 -48.50
C PRO A 26 44.14 21.25 -47.10
N ALA A 27 43.40 22.27 -46.66
CA ALA A 27 42.74 22.28 -45.36
C ALA A 27 41.84 21.04 -45.23
N LEU A 28 42.17 20.17 -44.27
CA LEU A 28 41.37 18.99 -43.90
C LEU A 28 40.12 19.47 -43.15
N CYS A 29 39.18 20.06 -43.87
CA CYS A 29 37.88 20.34 -43.28
C CYS A 29 36.92 19.16 -43.50
N PRO A 30 36.21 18.68 -42.46
CA PRO A 30 35.12 17.73 -42.64
C PRO A 30 34.06 18.32 -43.58
N GLN A 31 33.64 17.54 -44.57
CA GLN A 31 32.54 17.91 -45.47
C GLN A 31 31.21 17.60 -44.78
N ASN A 32 30.13 18.25 -45.22
CA ASN A 32 28.75 17.97 -44.79
C ASN A 32 28.52 18.07 -43.28
N ILE A 33 29.02 19.14 -42.65
CA ILE A 33 28.72 19.39 -41.25
C ILE A 33 27.27 19.86 -41.14
N SER A 34 26.41 19.06 -40.51
CA SER A 34 25.04 19.46 -40.18
C SER A 34 24.86 19.53 -38.68
N LEU A 35 24.05 20.49 -38.26
CA LEU A 35 23.62 20.67 -36.88
C LEU A 35 22.14 20.31 -36.82
N VAL A 36 21.79 19.39 -35.93
CA VAL A 36 20.39 19.10 -35.60
C VAL A 36 20.13 19.61 -34.19
N VAL A 37 19.16 20.51 -34.05
CA VAL A 37 18.79 21.14 -32.77
C VAL A 37 17.56 20.44 -32.21
N GLY A 38 17.73 19.74 -31.09
CA GLY A 38 16.63 19.26 -30.23
C GLY A 38 16.43 20.17 -29.02
N ASP A 39 15.47 19.83 -28.16
CA ASP A 39 15.07 20.66 -27.01
C ASP A 39 16.21 20.91 -26.01
N ARG A 40 17.12 19.93 -25.87
CA ARG A 40 18.30 19.99 -24.98
C ARG A 40 19.54 19.34 -25.55
N THR A 41 19.47 18.91 -26.81
CA THR A 41 20.55 18.23 -27.53
C THR A 41 20.89 19.00 -28.78
N ILE A 42 22.18 19.12 -29.05
CA ILE A 42 22.65 19.53 -30.37
C ILE A 42 23.50 18.39 -30.88
N ASP A 43 23.15 17.87 -32.05
CA ASP A 43 23.90 16.81 -32.69
C ASP A 43 24.69 17.39 -33.86
N PHE A 44 26.02 17.25 -33.81
CA PHE A 44 26.89 17.54 -34.94
C PHE A 44 27.11 16.27 -35.75
N ALA A 45 26.69 16.26 -37.02
CA ALA A 45 27.10 15.27 -37.99
C ALA A 45 28.28 15.81 -38.81
N TYR A 46 29.22 14.95 -39.20
CA TYR A 46 30.32 15.32 -40.09
C TYR A 46 30.77 14.12 -40.94
N GLN A 47 31.30 14.40 -42.14
CA GLN A 47 31.88 13.41 -43.04
C GLN A 47 33.34 13.76 -43.32
N THR A 48 34.24 12.77 -43.34
CA THR A 48 35.67 12.98 -43.65
C THR A 48 36.12 12.11 -44.82
N ASP A 49 36.77 12.71 -45.81
CA ASP A 49 37.18 12.02 -47.04
C ASP A 49 38.66 11.63 -47.06
N ALA A 50 39.40 11.85 -45.97
CA ALA A 50 40.85 11.65 -45.92
C ALA A 50 41.24 10.40 -45.10
N PRO A 51 41.57 9.26 -45.74
CA PRO A 51 42.07 8.09 -45.06
C PRO A 51 43.51 8.36 -44.55
N GLY A 52 43.75 8.22 -43.24
CA GLY A 52 45.10 8.05 -42.70
C GLY A 52 45.68 9.17 -41.83
N ALA A 53 45.00 10.32 -41.66
CA ALA A 53 45.42 11.32 -40.68
C ALA A 53 44.70 11.10 -39.32
N ARG A 54 45.45 11.09 -38.20
CA ARG A 54 44.86 11.10 -36.85
C ARG A 54 44.35 12.50 -36.50
N THR A 55 43.31 12.95 -37.20
CA THR A 55 42.64 14.21 -36.87
C THR A 55 41.70 14.00 -35.68
N ARG A 56 41.80 14.90 -34.69
CA ARG A 56 40.83 15.03 -33.62
C ARG A 56 39.94 16.23 -33.93
N ILE A 57 38.64 16.11 -33.66
CA ILE A 57 37.72 17.25 -33.66
C ILE A 57 37.49 17.64 -32.21
N ARG A 58 37.60 18.94 -31.94
CA ARG A 58 37.18 19.57 -30.70
C ARG A 58 36.10 20.57 -31.06
N ILE A 59 34.96 20.50 -30.40
CA ILE A 59 33.93 21.54 -30.52
C ILE A 59 33.92 22.28 -29.18
N ALA A 60 34.31 23.55 -29.23
CA ALA A 60 34.17 24.46 -28.11
C ALA A 60 32.84 25.20 -28.25
N TYR A 61 32.15 25.47 -27.14
CA TYR A 61 30.91 26.24 -27.17
C TYR A 61 30.83 27.21 -25.98
N GLY A 62 30.05 28.28 -26.14
CA GLY A 62 29.87 29.30 -25.11
C GLY A 62 28.64 30.18 -25.31
N LEU A 63 28.30 30.96 -24.29
CA LEU A 63 27.09 31.82 -24.27
C LEU A 63 27.28 33.14 -25.00
N THR A 64 28.53 33.54 -25.20
CA THR A 64 28.91 34.78 -25.88
C THR A 64 29.87 34.46 -27.00
N SER A 65 29.72 35.19 -28.10
CA SER A 65 30.59 35.02 -29.25
C SER A 65 32.05 35.37 -28.89
N GLY A 66 32.99 34.47 -29.23
CA GLY A 66 34.41 34.62 -28.91
C GLY A 66 34.83 34.16 -27.49
N ASP A 67 33.89 33.79 -26.62
CA ASP A 67 34.17 33.17 -25.32
C ASP A 67 33.55 31.76 -25.25
N TYR A 68 34.35 30.75 -25.59
CA TYR A 68 33.96 29.33 -25.63
C TYR A 68 34.37 28.57 -24.36
N SER A 69 34.33 29.25 -23.21
CA SER A 69 34.80 28.74 -21.92
C SER A 69 33.95 27.62 -21.31
N PHE A 70 32.76 27.34 -21.83
CA PHE A 70 31.76 26.52 -21.13
C PHE A 70 32.01 25.02 -21.19
N GLN A 71 32.72 24.50 -22.19
CA GLN A 71 33.37 23.18 -22.24
C GLN A 71 33.83 22.86 -23.65
N SER A 72 34.73 21.89 -23.80
CA SER A 72 35.05 21.31 -25.10
C SER A 72 35.01 19.79 -25.05
N ARG A 73 34.31 19.18 -26.00
CA ARG A 73 34.35 17.72 -26.18
C ARG A 73 35.32 17.33 -27.27
N TYR A 74 36.07 16.27 -27.02
CA TYR A 74 37.08 15.74 -27.93
C TYR A 74 36.59 14.44 -28.56
N TYR A 75 36.73 14.32 -29.87
CA TYR A 75 36.43 13.10 -30.60
C TYR A 75 37.61 12.72 -31.49
N GLN A 76 38.08 11.48 -31.32
CA GLN A 76 39.13 10.92 -32.16
C GLN A 76 38.47 10.29 -33.39
N ILE A 77 38.81 10.79 -34.58
CA ILE A 77 38.31 10.23 -35.83
C ILE A 77 39.11 8.96 -36.12
N GLY A 78 38.44 7.81 -36.07
CA GLY A 78 39.03 6.53 -36.49
C GLY A 78 39.23 6.49 -38.01
N SER A 79 40.16 5.67 -38.49
CA SER A 79 40.58 5.61 -39.90
C SER A 79 39.56 5.02 -40.89
N SER A 80 38.26 4.99 -40.57
CA SER A 80 37.22 4.39 -41.40
C SER A 80 36.54 5.44 -42.28
N THR A 81 36.41 5.14 -43.57
CA THR A 81 35.68 5.94 -44.57
C THR A 81 34.19 6.07 -44.25
N ALA A 82 33.68 7.30 -44.36
CA ALA A 82 32.27 7.73 -44.47
C ALA A 82 31.23 6.98 -43.60
N VAL A 83 31.06 7.43 -42.34
CA VAL A 83 29.87 7.16 -41.54
C VAL A 83 29.46 8.45 -40.85
N ASP A 84 28.18 8.82 -40.92
CA ASP A 84 27.62 9.92 -40.14
C ASP A 84 27.89 9.66 -38.65
N ARG A 85 28.68 10.50 -38.01
CA ARG A 85 28.93 10.43 -36.57
C ARG A 85 28.27 11.60 -35.87
N PHE A 86 27.43 11.30 -34.89
CA PHE A 86 26.74 12.30 -34.07
C PHE A 86 27.53 12.60 -32.79
N ILE A 87 27.70 13.89 -32.50
CA ILE A 87 28.27 14.37 -31.24
C ILE A 87 27.16 15.06 -30.44
N PRO A 88 26.58 14.42 -29.41
CA PRO A 88 25.50 15.01 -28.63
C PRO A 88 26.06 15.99 -27.58
N PHE A 89 25.56 17.23 -27.60
CA PHE A 89 25.70 18.20 -26.51
C PHE A 89 24.47 18.16 -25.62
N THR A 90 24.56 17.47 -24.48
CA THR A 90 23.48 17.39 -23.48
C THR A 90 23.65 18.44 -22.38
N GLY A 91 22.56 18.80 -21.70
CA GLY A 91 22.59 19.69 -20.53
C GLY A 91 22.64 21.19 -20.87
N LEU A 92 22.31 21.56 -22.11
CA LEU A 92 22.19 22.96 -22.50
C LEU A 92 20.94 23.57 -21.86
N ALA A 93 21.06 24.81 -21.38
CA ALA A 93 19.94 25.56 -20.83
C ALA A 93 18.91 25.86 -21.95
N PRO A 94 17.60 25.78 -21.66
CA PRO A 94 16.55 26.09 -22.63
C PRO A 94 16.52 27.59 -22.97
N SER A 95 15.95 27.95 -24.13
CA SER A 95 15.90 29.34 -24.63
C SER A 95 17.26 30.04 -24.64
N THR A 96 18.36 29.27 -24.64
CA THR A 96 19.70 29.80 -24.45
C THR A 96 20.45 29.67 -25.75
N THR A 97 21.05 30.79 -26.14
CA THR A 97 21.90 30.86 -27.31
C THR A 97 23.29 30.36 -26.97
N TYR A 98 23.77 29.41 -27.75
CA TYR A 98 25.12 28.88 -27.72
C TYR A 98 25.82 29.16 -29.05
N TYR A 99 27.06 29.63 -28.96
CA TYR A 99 27.97 29.81 -30.09
C TYR A 99 28.93 28.62 -30.11
N PHE A 100 29.18 28.06 -31.29
CA PHE A 100 30.06 26.90 -31.46
C PHE A 100 31.31 27.28 -32.26
N ASP A 101 32.48 26.83 -31.80
CA ASP A 101 33.75 26.90 -32.52
C ASP A 101 34.30 25.49 -32.74
N PRO A 102 34.06 24.90 -33.92
CA PRO A 102 34.64 23.63 -34.29
C PRO A 102 36.11 23.83 -34.67
N GLN A 103 36.98 23.16 -33.93
CA GLN A 103 38.42 23.15 -34.09
C GLN A 103 38.88 21.76 -34.52
N VAL A 104 39.84 21.71 -35.45
CA VAL A 104 40.45 20.46 -35.90
C VAL A 104 41.92 20.47 -35.45
N SER A 105 42.40 19.35 -34.93
CA SER A 105 43.82 19.23 -34.56
C SER A 105 44.68 19.14 -35.82
N THR A 106 45.90 19.66 -35.76
CA THR A 106 46.92 19.35 -36.77
C THR A 106 47.17 17.83 -36.84
N PRO A 107 47.74 17.30 -37.95
CA PRO A 107 48.00 15.87 -38.11
C PRO A 107 48.83 15.22 -36.99
N ASN A 108 49.59 16.02 -36.23
CA ASN A 108 50.40 15.57 -35.09
C ASN A 108 49.65 15.63 -33.74
N GLY A 109 48.45 16.23 -33.68
CA GLY A 109 47.59 16.24 -32.50
C GLY A 109 47.89 17.31 -31.45
N ASP A 110 48.89 18.17 -31.67
CA ASP A 110 49.43 19.10 -30.66
C ASP A 110 48.93 20.54 -30.79
N GLU A 111 48.42 20.95 -31.96
CA GLU A 111 47.88 22.30 -32.17
C GLU A 111 46.43 22.24 -32.67
N TRP A 112 45.57 23.07 -32.07
CA TRP A 112 44.18 23.26 -32.46
C TRP A 112 44.08 24.58 -33.20
N SER A 113 43.78 24.54 -34.50
CA SER A 113 43.46 25.75 -35.25
C SER A 113 41.95 25.86 -35.37
N SER A 114 41.38 27.02 -35.03
CA SER A 114 40.06 27.41 -35.53
C SER A 114 40.19 27.52 -37.04
N VAL A 115 39.63 26.54 -37.74
CA VAL A 115 39.81 26.48 -39.18
C VAL A 115 38.81 27.47 -39.76
N ALA A 116 39.26 28.68 -40.10
CA ALA A 116 38.44 29.67 -40.80
C ALA A 116 37.79 29.07 -42.07
N ALA A 117 38.47 28.11 -42.72
CA ALA A 117 37.93 27.35 -43.84
C ALA A 117 36.78 26.40 -43.45
N CYS A 118 36.72 25.88 -42.21
CA CYS A 118 35.60 25.08 -41.72
C CYS A 118 34.42 25.92 -41.27
N GLN A 119 34.69 27.06 -40.64
CA GLN A 119 33.64 28.02 -40.31
C GLN A 119 32.91 28.50 -41.59
N ALA A 120 33.62 28.69 -42.71
CA ALA A 120 33.01 29.02 -43.98
C ALA A 120 32.11 27.91 -44.58
N GLN A 121 32.33 26.63 -44.22
CA GLN A 121 31.47 25.52 -44.66
C GLN A 121 30.22 25.36 -43.78
N ILE A 122 30.35 25.59 -42.47
CA ILE A 122 29.21 25.52 -41.53
C ILE A 122 28.35 26.78 -41.64
N CYS A 123 29.00 27.92 -41.84
CA CYS A 123 28.37 29.22 -42.00
C CYS A 123 28.74 29.85 -43.33
N PRO A 124 28.13 29.38 -44.44
CA PRO A 124 28.40 29.93 -45.77
C PRO A 124 27.89 31.37 -45.93
N SER A 125 26.91 31.79 -45.12
CA SER A 125 26.36 33.14 -45.11
C SER A 125 25.82 33.54 -43.73
N VAL A 126 25.72 34.84 -43.47
CA VAL A 126 24.98 35.36 -42.30
C VAL A 126 23.50 34.96 -42.43
N GLY A 127 22.87 34.54 -41.32
CA GLY A 127 21.45 34.20 -41.27
C GLY A 127 21.17 32.72 -41.00
N ALA A 128 19.90 32.32 -41.18
CA ALA A 128 19.42 30.97 -40.90
C ALA A 128 19.99 29.95 -41.89
N GLN A 129 20.45 28.80 -41.38
CA GLN A 129 20.99 27.70 -42.17
C GLN A 129 20.02 26.50 -42.18
N PRO A 130 20.08 25.64 -43.21
CA PRO A 130 19.40 24.35 -43.22
C PRO A 130 19.88 23.50 -42.02
N GLY A 131 18.99 23.23 -41.06
CA GLY A 131 19.34 22.55 -39.79
C GLY A 131 18.90 23.29 -38.52
N GLY A 132 18.34 24.50 -38.63
CA GLY A 132 17.72 25.21 -37.49
C GLY A 132 18.69 26.04 -36.65
N TYR A 133 19.91 26.27 -37.11
CA TYR A 133 20.88 27.19 -36.51
C TYR A 133 21.03 28.47 -37.35
N THR A 134 21.60 29.51 -36.76
CA THR A 134 21.89 30.79 -37.42
C THR A 134 23.38 31.04 -37.43
N CYS A 135 23.87 31.80 -38.40
CA CYS A 135 25.26 32.21 -38.46
C CYS A 135 25.37 33.72 -38.23
N GLU A 136 26.23 34.10 -37.29
CA GLU A 136 26.46 35.49 -36.90
C GLU A 136 27.91 35.89 -37.22
N ASN A 137 28.10 37.11 -37.72
CA ASN A 137 29.43 37.64 -37.96
C ASN A 137 30.01 38.23 -36.67
N VAL A 138 31.04 37.59 -36.15
CA VAL A 138 31.73 37.96 -34.91
C VAL A 138 33.16 38.33 -35.30
N ALA A 139 33.47 39.63 -35.24
CA ALA A 139 34.79 40.18 -35.57
C ALA A 139 35.34 39.72 -36.94
N GLY A 140 34.47 39.60 -37.96
CA GLY A 140 34.85 39.17 -39.31
C GLY A 140 34.78 37.67 -39.55
N THR A 141 34.43 36.87 -38.53
CA THR A 141 34.31 35.41 -38.61
C THR A 141 32.86 34.98 -38.44
N LEU A 142 32.35 34.13 -39.34
CA LEU A 142 30.98 33.60 -39.20
C LEU A 142 30.97 32.43 -38.21
N VAL A 143 30.19 32.58 -37.14
CA VAL A 143 30.10 31.62 -36.05
C VAL A 143 28.69 31.01 -36.01
N PRO A 144 28.56 29.67 -35.99
CA PRO A 144 27.26 29.02 -35.82
C PRO A 144 26.72 29.28 -34.41
N LYS A 145 25.46 29.67 -34.38
CA LYS A 145 24.70 30.08 -33.21
C LYS A 145 23.40 29.29 -33.18
N VAL A 146 23.24 28.50 -32.13
CA VAL A 146 22.02 27.74 -31.86
C VAL A 146 21.33 28.36 -30.68
N THR A 147 20.05 28.68 -30.83
CA THR A 147 19.20 28.90 -29.66
C THR A 147 18.49 27.58 -29.41
N THR A 148 18.76 26.98 -28.25
CA THR A 148 17.97 25.81 -27.81
C THR A 148 16.51 26.22 -27.78
N LEU A 149 15.62 25.29 -28.13
CA LEU A 149 14.20 25.58 -28.10
C LEU A 149 13.82 26.06 -26.69
N PRO A 150 12.83 26.96 -26.58
CA PRO A 150 12.20 27.19 -25.30
C PRO A 150 11.82 25.84 -24.72
N LEU A 151 12.09 25.64 -23.43
CA LEU A 151 11.45 24.53 -22.74
C LEU A 151 9.97 24.71 -23.05
N ASP A 152 9.35 23.73 -23.73
CA ASP A 152 7.90 23.71 -23.91
C ASP A 152 7.32 24.19 -22.60
N ALA A 153 6.60 25.31 -22.65
CA ALA A 153 6.16 26.04 -21.46
C ALA A 153 5.68 24.97 -20.48
N PRO A 154 6.38 24.76 -19.34
CA PRO A 154 6.30 23.53 -18.58
C PRO A 154 4.83 23.23 -18.42
N ALA A 155 4.40 22.15 -19.08
CA ALA A 155 2.99 21.87 -19.32
C ALA A 155 2.24 22.23 -18.06
N ALA A 156 1.29 23.18 -18.20
CA ALA A 156 0.77 24.02 -17.13
C ALA A 156 0.95 23.32 -15.79
N ARG A 157 1.97 23.75 -15.01
CA ARG A 157 2.31 23.14 -13.72
C ARG A 157 1.01 22.76 -13.06
N LEU A 158 0.87 21.48 -12.69
CA LEU A 158 -0.24 21.04 -11.85
C LEU A 158 -0.42 22.13 -10.76
N PRO A 159 -1.66 22.53 -10.46
CA PRO A 159 -1.91 23.47 -9.38
C PRO A 159 -1.02 23.08 -8.20
N THR A 160 -0.28 24.05 -7.65
CA THR A 160 0.69 23.78 -6.59
C THR A 160 0.05 22.85 -5.57
N ALA A 161 0.72 21.74 -5.27
CA ALA A 161 0.22 20.77 -4.31
C ALA A 161 -0.26 21.50 -3.05
N PRO A 162 -1.33 21.01 -2.40
CA PRO A 162 -2.00 21.75 -1.35
C PRO A 162 -1.01 22.26 -0.30
N THR A 163 -0.84 23.58 -0.21
CA THR A 163 -0.09 24.19 0.89
C THR A 163 -1.02 24.23 2.08
N HIS A 164 -0.90 23.24 2.95
CA HIS A 164 -1.71 23.23 4.15
C HIS A 164 -1.23 24.32 5.12
N ASP A 165 -2.15 25.15 5.61
CA ASP A 165 -1.87 26.18 6.62
C ASP A 165 -1.50 25.60 7.98
N TYR A 166 -1.69 24.28 8.17
CA TYR A 166 -1.36 23.58 9.40
C TYR A 166 0.04 22.99 9.33
N ASP A 167 0.97 23.57 10.13
CA ASP A 167 2.28 22.97 10.38
C ASP A 167 2.16 21.89 11.47
N PRO A 168 2.25 20.59 11.11
CA PRO A 168 2.14 19.50 12.07
C PRO A 168 3.29 19.46 13.08
N THR A 169 4.39 20.15 12.81
CA THR A 169 5.57 20.18 13.68
C THR A 169 5.43 21.15 14.85
N VAL A 170 4.48 22.10 14.77
CA VAL A 170 4.24 23.08 15.83
C VAL A 170 3.09 22.60 16.71
N ILE A 171 3.42 22.21 17.94
CA ILE A 171 2.42 22.02 19.00
C ILE A 171 1.98 23.42 19.45
N PRO A 172 0.66 23.73 19.44
CA PRO A 172 0.20 25.03 19.92
C PRO A 172 0.60 25.21 21.38
N THR A 173 1.26 26.33 21.68
CA THR A 173 1.57 26.69 23.07
C THR A 173 0.29 26.80 23.87
N VAL A 174 0.21 26.04 24.96
CA VAL A 174 -0.90 26.11 25.92
C VAL A 174 -0.83 27.45 26.63
N ASN A 175 -1.75 28.35 26.32
CA ASN A 175 -1.88 29.68 26.91
C ASN A 175 -3.24 29.90 27.61
N GLY A 176 -4.03 28.84 27.74
CA GLY A 176 -5.27 28.80 28.51
C GLY A 176 -5.21 27.83 29.69
N THR A 177 -6.38 27.51 30.23
CA THR A 177 -6.62 26.55 31.31
C THR A 177 -6.14 25.13 31.00
N THR A 178 -5.60 24.47 32.04
CA THR A 178 -5.33 23.04 32.09
C THR A 178 -6.43 22.33 32.88
N PHE A 179 -7.02 21.30 32.29
CA PHE A 179 -8.04 20.45 32.87
C PHE A 179 -7.42 19.09 33.18
N THR A 180 -7.50 18.60 34.41
CA THR A 180 -6.91 17.30 34.78
C THR A 180 -8.02 16.28 34.99
N VAL A 181 -7.89 15.12 34.37
CA VAL A 181 -8.83 14.00 34.50
C VAL A 181 -8.56 13.26 35.81
N GLY A 182 -9.62 13.04 36.60
CA GLY A 182 -9.59 12.22 37.79
C GLY A 182 -9.52 10.73 37.44
N VAL A 183 -8.85 9.95 38.29
CA VAL A 183 -8.79 8.48 38.18
C VAL A 183 -9.20 7.81 39.49
N ASP A 184 -9.79 6.63 39.40
CA ASP A 184 -10.10 5.80 40.56
C ASP A 184 -8.87 4.99 41.04
N GLY A 185 -9.07 4.12 42.05
CA GLY A 185 -8.00 3.29 42.61
C GLY A 185 -7.45 2.23 41.64
N ASP A 186 -8.18 1.91 40.57
CA ASP A 186 -7.80 0.94 39.55
C ASP A 186 -7.19 1.61 38.31
N GLY A 187 -7.07 2.94 38.31
CA GLY A 187 -6.51 3.72 37.21
C GLY A 187 -7.49 4.02 36.07
N TYR A 188 -8.81 3.92 36.32
CA TYR A 188 -9.82 4.30 35.35
C TYR A 188 -10.22 5.76 35.48
N CYS A 189 -10.42 6.44 34.35
CA CYS A 189 -10.87 7.84 34.36
C CYS A 189 -12.30 7.94 34.93
N THR A 190 -12.55 8.93 35.78
CA THR A 190 -13.84 9.13 36.45
C THR A 190 -14.64 10.31 35.91
N ASP A 191 -14.01 11.21 35.13
CA ASP A 191 -14.63 12.46 34.67
C ASP A 191 -14.11 12.97 33.32
N PHE A 192 -13.60 12.09 32.44
CA PHE A 192 -12.97 12.51 31.18
C PHE A 192 -13.92 13.32 30.29
N GLN A 193 -15.19 12.91 30.17
CA GLN A 193 -16.17 13.67 29.41
C GLN A 193 -16.46 15.04 30.04
N ALA A 194 -16.47 15.13 31.37
CA ALA A 194 -16.66 16.40 32.05
C ALA A 194 -15.51 17.38 31.73
N GLN A 195 -14.27 16.88 31.66
CA GLN A 195 -13.11 17.70 31.27
C GLN A 195 -13.13 18.08 29.78
N ILE A 196 -13.61 17.19 28.89
CA ILE A 196 -13.89 17.52 27.48
C ILE A 196 -14.89 18.69 27.39
N ASN A 197 -16.01 18.60 28.10
CA ASN A 197 -17.03 19.66 28.11
C ASN A 197 -16.48 20.98 28.67
N ALA A 198 -15.70 20.91 29.75
CA ALA A 198 -15.07 22.08 30.36
C ALA A 198 -14.07 22.77 29.42
N CYS A 199 -13.27 22.00 28.69
CA CYS A 199 -12.34 22.53 27.70
C CYS A 199 -13.04 23.17 26.50
N ALA A 200 -14.15 22.57 26.04
CA ALA A 200 -14.94 23.12 24.94
C ALA A 200 -15.62 24.45 25.33
N ALA A 201 -16.05 24.59 26.59
CA ALA A 201 -16.69 25.80 27.12
C ALA A 201 -15.70 26.91 27.52
N ALA A 202 -14.39 26.63 27.54
CA ALA A 202 -13.37 27.59 27.90
C ALA A 202 -13.14 28.64 26.80
N ASN A 203 -12.27 29.63 27.06
CA ASN A 203 -12.00 30.71 26.11
C ASN A 203 -11.43 30.17 24.78
N THR A 204 -12.27 30.17 23.76
CA THR A 204 -11.97 29.56 22.46
C THR A 204 -10.87 30.25 21.66
N ALA A 205 -10.44 31.46 22.06
CA ALA A 205 -9.27 32.12 21.49
C ALA A 205 -7.93 31.58 22.01
N LEU A 206 -7.93 30.83 23.12
CA LEU A 206 -6.72 30.31 23.77
C LEU A 206 -6.58 28.80 23.54
N ASN A 207 -5.35 28.28 23.50
CA ASN A 207 -5.10 26.85 23.52
C ASN A 207 -5.20 26.34 24.97
N HIS A 208 -6.20 25.52 25.22
CA HIS A 208 -6.43 24.79 26.45
C HIS A 208 -5.88 23.37 26.35
N GLN A 209 -5.68 22.71 27.48
CA GLN A 209 -5.28 21.30 27.48
C GLN A 209 -6.07 20.47 28.48
N ILE A 210 -6.27 19.19 28.15
CA ILE A 210 -6.77 18.16 29.04
C ILE A 210 -5.62 17.18 29.29
N LEU A 211 -5.25 17.01 30.56
CA LEU A 211 -4.20 16.09 31.00
C LEU A 211 -4.84 14.84 31.58
N ILE A 212 -4.57 13.70 30.95
CA ILE A 212 -4.98 12.38 31.43
C ILE A 212 -3.79 11.73 32.14
N PRO A 213 -3.94 11.22 33.37
CA PRO A 213 -2.84 10.55 34.07
C PRO A 213 -2.20 9.43 33.24
N SER A 214 -0.87 9.35 33.26
CA SER A 214 -0.06 8.37 32.54
C SER A 214 -0.54 6.94 32.82
N GLY A 215 -0.79 6.15 31.78
CA GLY A 215 -1.29 4.78 31.90
C GLY A 215 -2.75 4.65 32.34
N ALA A 216 -3.44 5.75 32.66
CA ALA A 216 -4.86 5.70 32.98
C ALA A 216 -5.68 5.29 31.75
N THR A 217 -6.81 4.62 32.00
CA THR A 217 -7.71 4.16 30.96
C THR A 217 -9.07 4.84 31.08
N CYS A 218 -9.42 5.64 30.09
CA CYS A 218 -10.72 6.29 30.00
C CYS A 218 -11.70 5.40 29.22
N ARG A 219 -12.75 4.97 29.91
CA ARG A 219 -13.83 4.12 29.39
C ARG A 219 -15.16 4.86 29.52
N PRO A 220 -15.85 5.15 28.41
CA PRO A 220 -17.09 5.94 28.46
C PRO A 220 -18.18 5.23 29.28
N GLU A 221 -18.20 3.90 29.35
CA GLU A 221 -19.18 3.14 30.14
C GLU A 221 -19.06 3.37 31.65
N LEU A 222 -17.84 3.64 32.16
CA LEU A 222 -17.62 3.95 33.57
C LEU A 222 -18.16 5.35 33.93
N GLU A 223 -18.36 6.20 32.93
CA GLU A 223 -19.04 7.49 33.01
C GLU A 223 -20.51 7.42 32.56
N GLY A 224 -21.05 6.22 32.31
CA GLY A 224 -22.44 6.00 31.88
C GLY A 224 -22.73 6.41 30.43
N ARG A 225 -21.77 6.28 29.52
CA ARG A 225 -21.83 6.74 28.12
C ARG A 225 -21.47 5.65 27.11
N ASN A 226 -21.94 5.80 25.87
CA ASN A 226 -21.60 4.91 24.75
C ASN A 226 -20.29 5.27 24.04
N GLY A 227 -19.90 6.54 24.10
CA GLY A 227 -18.66 7.08 23.55
C GLY A 227 -18.38 8.44 24.18
N TYR A 228 -17.26 9.06 23.80
CA TYR A 228 -16.97 10.44 24.20
C TYR A 228 -17.42 11.39 23.10
N ASP A 229 -18.26 12.35 23.46
CA ASP A 229 -18.71 13.40 22.57
C ASP A 229 -17.70 14.53 22.58
N LEU A 230 -17.28 15.02 21.42
CA LEU A 230 -16.46 16.22 21.26
C LEU A 230 -17.38 17.39 20.93
N PRO A 231 -17.71 18.26 21.91
CA PRO A 231 -18.61 19.38 21.68
C PRO A 231 -18.02 20.37 20.70
N ALA A 232 -18.90 21.14 20.07
CA ALA A 232 -18.52 22.28 19.26
C ALA A 232 -17.68 23.27 20.07
N ARG A 233 -16.54 23.66 19.50
CA ARG A 233 -15.64 24.68 20.02
C ARG A 233 -15.42 25.72 18.94
N PHE A 234 -15.56 27.00 19.27
CA PHE A 234 -15.67 28.10 18.30
C PHE A 234 -14.53 29.10 18.41
N GLY A 235 -13.43 28.96 17.68
CA GLY A 235 -12.33 29.92 17.73
C GLY A 235 -10.98 29.35 17.32
N ALA A 236 -9.98 30.22 17.24
CA ALA A 236 -8.64 29.86 16.75
C ALA A 236 -7.88 28.87 17.66
N GLY A 237 -8.18 28.87 18.97
CA GLY A 237 -7.50 28.07 19.98
C GLY A 237 -7.95 26.61 20.01
N ASN A 238 -7.08 25.72 20.51
CA ASN A 238 -7.31 24.27 20.55
C ASN A 238 -7.66 23.74 21.96
N CYS A 239 -8.38 22.63 22.03
CA CYS A 239 -8.34 21.67 23.13
C CYS A 239 -7.30 20.60 22.81
N ILE A 240 -6.20 20.58 23.56
CA ILE A 240 -5.15 19.57 23.42
C ILE A 240 -5.37 18.49 24.48
N VAL A 241 -5.84 17.32 24.06
CA VAL A 241 -6.01 16.15 24.94
C VAL A 241 -4.73 15.33 24.91
N ARG A 242 -4.07 15.14 26.05
CA ARG A 242 -2.79 14.42 26.10
C ARG A 242 -2.54 13.72 27.43
N SER A 243 -1.64 12.74 27.40
CA SER A 243 -1.09 12.14 28.61
C SER A 243 -0.27 13.16 29.41
N ASP A 244 -0.33 13.07 30.74
CA ASP A 244 0.51 13.85 31.67
C ASP A 244 1.90 13.24 31.90
N ALA A 245 2.22 12.12 31.23
CA ALA A 245 3.49 11.43 31.38
C ALA A 245 4.68 12.36 31.10
N ASN A 246 5.83 12.02 31.71
CA ASN A 246 7.07 12.73 31.46
C ASN A 246 7.35 12.80 29.93
N PRO A 247 7.56 13.98 29.34
CA PRO A 247 7.82 14.12 27.91
C PRO A 247 8.99 13.29 27.37
N LEU A 248 9.95 12.89 28.22
CA LEU A 248 11.04 11.97 27.85
C LEU A 248 10.53 10.54 27.61
N LEU A 249 9.47 10.13 28.30
CA LEU A 249 8.82 8.82 28.13
C LEU A 249 7.80 8.82 26.99
N LEU A 250 7.55 9.97 26.35
CA LEU A 250 6.65 10.13 25.21
C LEU A 250 7.45 10.40 23.91
N PRO A 251 6.87 10.16 22.73
CA PRO A 251 7.49 10.53 21.46
C PRO A 251 7.71 12.05 21.38
N PRO A 252 8.93 12.52 21.04
CA PRO A 252 9.19 13.95 20.81
C PRO A 252 8.29 14.55 19.71
N PRO A 253 8.09 15.87 19.69
CA PRO A 253 7.42 16.54 18.58
C PRO A 253 8.05 16.18 17.22
N GLY A 254 7.22 15.84 16.23
CA GLY A 254 7.67 15.43 14.89
C GLY A 254 8.19 13.99 14.77
N VAL A 255 8.30 13.24 15.88
CA VAL A 255 8.70 11.82 15.89
C VAL A 255 7.46 10.96 15.94
N ARG A 256 7.39 9.93 15.10
CA ARG A 256 6.27 8.98 15.09
C ARG A 256 6.17 8.19 16.41
N ALA A 257 4.97 8.02 16.94
CA ALA A 257 4.71 7.11 18.05
C ALA A 257 4.93 5.65 17.62
N ASP A 258 5.44 4.82 18.52
CA ASP A 258 5.58 3.38 18.33
C ASP A 258 5.09 2.60 19.57
N PRO A 259 4.86 1.28 19.48
CA PRO A 259 4.32 0.49 20.60
C PRO A 259 5.12 0.53 21.90
N THR A 260 6.39 0.96 21.89
CA THR A 260 7.18 1.09 23.13
C THR A 260 6.79 2.28 23.99
N PHE A 261 6.14 3.28 23.40
CA PHE A 261 5.61 4.41 24.17
C PHE A 261 4.26 4.11 24.82
N ARG A 262 3.57 3.04 24.37
CA ARG A 262 2.20 2.69 24.79
C ARG A 262 2.01 2.71 26.30
N ASN A 263 2.92 2.12 27.06
CA ASN A 263 2.78 1.97 28.51
C ASN A 263 2.84 3.30 29.29
N PHE A 264 3.29 4.38 28.65
CA PHE A 264 3.36 5.72 29.25
C PHE A 264 2.25 6.63 28.75
N MET A 265 1.52 6.22 27.72
CA MET A 265 0.42 6.99 27.17
C MET A 265 -0.85 6.75 28.00
N ALA A 266 -1.76 7.72 27.98
CA ALA A 266 -3.11 7.49 28.45
C ALA A 266 -3.88 6.68 27.40
N HIS A 267 -4.79 5.84 27.86
CA HIS A 267 -5.61 4.98 27.02
C HIS A 267 -7.03 5.51 26.96
N VAL A 268 -7.60 5.58 25.76
CA VAL A 268 -9.03 5.79 25.53
C VAL A 268 -9.55 4.50 24.90
N GLU A 269 -10.39 3.77 25.63
CA GLU A 269 -10.87 2.44 25.26
C GLU A 269 -12.37 2.52 24.94
N SER A 270 -12.80 1.88 23.85
CA SER A 270 -14.21 1.91 23.45
C SER A 270 -15.14 1.23 24.45
N ASN A 271 -16.42 1.65 24.46
CA ASN A 271 -17.45 0.93 25.22
C ASN A 271 -17.54 -0.53 24.75
N ARG A 272 -17.77 -1.40 25.73
CA ARG A 272 -17.71 -2.85 25.69
C ARG A 272 -19.02 -3.54 25.33
N ASN A 273 -20.17 -2.91 25.57
CA ASN A 273 -21.41 -3.67 25.75
C ASN A 273 -22.61 -3.20 24.91
N THR A 274 -22.44 -2.19 24.06
CA THR A 274 -23.53 -1.70 23.20
C THR A 274 -23.10 -1.82 21.74
N VAL A 275 -23.32 -3.00 21.15
CA VAL A 275 -23.21 -3.21 19.68
C VAL A 275 -24.44 -2.60 19.00
N SER A 276 -24.86 -1.42 19.46
CA SER A 276 -25.95 -0.71 18.81
C SER A 276 -25.39 -0.32 17.47
N MET A 277 -26.05 -0.76 16.39
CA MET A 277 -25.78 -0.24 15.05
C MET A 277 -25.98 1.29 14.97
N ASP A 278 -26.41 1.94 16.06
CA ASP A 278 -26.30 3.39 16.23
C ASP A 278 -24.84 3.81 16.50
N ASN A 279 -23.98 3.77 15.46
CA ASN A 279 -22.82 4.65 15.24
C ASN A 279 -22.04 5.15 16.49
N ALA A 280 -21.86 4.33 17.53
CA ALA A 280 -21.25 4.79 18.78
C ALA A 280 -19.73 4.79 18.63
N SER A 281 -19.22 5.73 17.83
CA SER A 281 -17.80 5.98 17.71
C SER A 281 -17.23 6.33 19.08
N LEU A 282 -16.06 5.76 19.39
CA LEU A 282 -15.32 6.05 20.62
C LEU A 282 -15.16 7.55 20.83
N LEU A 283 -14.88 8.28 19.75
CA LEU A 283 -15.00 9.73 19.69
C LEU A 283 -16.03 10.11 18.63
N SER A 284 -17.10 10.75 19.06
CA SER A 284 -18.11 11.34 18.17
C SER A 284 -17.99 12.85 18.19
N VAL A 285 -17.99 13.50 17.03
CA VAL A 285 -18.15 14.96 16.98
C VAL A 285 -19.65 15.25 16.93
N ALA A 286 -20.18 15.87 17.98
CA ALA A 286 -21.60 16.19 18.04
C ALA A 286 -22.02 17.00 16.81
N SER A 287 -23.03 16.52 16.08
CA SER A 287 -23.48 17.14 14.84
C SER A 287 -23.87 18.60 15.09
N CYS A 288 -23.09 19.51 14.52
CA CYS A 288 -23.32 20.94 14.69
C CYS A 288 -24.47 21.37 13.77
N THR A 289 -25.71 21.29 14.23
CA THR A 289 -26.89 21.61 13.43
C THR A 289 -26.92 23.06 12.95
N THR A 290 -26.25 24.00 13.64
CA THR A 290 -26.09 25.39 13.19
C THR A 290 -24.61 25.78 13.14
N PRO A 291 -24.09 26.29 11.99
CA PRO A 291 -22.76 26.86 11.89
C PRO A 291 -22.51 28.00 12.91
N PRO A 292 -21.27 28.18 13.41
CA PRO A 292 -20.05 27.45 13.03
C PRO A 292 -20.04 25.99 13.56
N CYS A 293 -19.04 25.16 13.24
CA CYS A 293 -18.97 23.78 13.74
C CYS A 293 -17.68 23.57 14.53
N THR A 294 -17.50 22.40 15.16
CA THR A 294 -16.37 22.10 16.05
C THR A 294 -14.99 22.42 15.46
N GLU A 295 -14.25 23.32 16.12
CA GLU A 295 -12.88 23.72 15.79
C GLU A 295 -11.91 23.32 16.91
N GLY A 296 -10.79 22.68 16.54
CA GLY A 296 -9.58 22.70 17.36
C GLY A 296 -9.42 21.58 18.38
N TRP A 297 -9.81 20.35 18.06
CA TRP A 297 -9.39 19.20 18.88
C TRP A 297 -8.05 18.66 18.38
N ARG A 298 -7.10 18.47 19.30
CA ARG A 298 -5.81 17.81 19.04
C ARG A 298 -5.59 16.75 20.11
N PHE A 299 -5.42 15.50 19.70
CA PHE A 299 -5.04 14.39 20.57
C PHE A 299 -3.55 14.15 20.44
N GLU A 300 -2.84 14.09 21.56
CA GLU A 300 -1.40 13.84 21.60
C GLU A 300 -1.02 12.73 22.57
N ASN A 301 -0.21 11.78 22.10
CA ASN A 301 0.33 10.71 22.95
C ASN A 301 -0.78 9.93 23.68
N ILE A 302 -1.84 9.62 22.93
CA ILE A 302 -3.00 8.84 23.39
C ILE A 302 -3.01 7.49 22.67
N VAL A 303 -3.29 6.44 23.41
CA VAL A 303 -3.59 5.11 22.87
C VAL A 303 -5.09 4.98 22.74
N PHE A 304 -5.57 4.87 21.51
CA PHE A 304 -6.92 4.43 21.22
C PHE A 304 -6.89 2.92 21.01
N GLN A 305 -7.73 2.19 21.73
CA GLN A 305 -7.74 0.74 21.65
C GLN A 305 -9.14 0.19 21.80
N HIS A 306 -9.32 -1.01 21.25
CA HIS A 306 -10.38 -1.88 21.71
C HIS A 306 -9.88 -2.74 22.87
N PRO A 307 -10.76 -3.12 23.81
CA PRO A 307 -10.45 -4.19 24.75
C PRO A 307 -10.04 -5.44 23.95
N PRO A 308 -9.03 -6.21 24.40
CA PRO A 308 -8.72 -7.49 23.79
C PRO A 308 -9.97 -8.39 23.75
N HIS A 309 -10.16 -9.18 22.68
CA HIS A 309 -11.25 -10.16 22.58
C HIS A 309 -11.45 -10.98 23.86
N GLU A 310 -10.33 -11.36 24.47
CA GLU A 310 -10.23 -12.26 25.61
C GLU A 310 -10.85 -11.66 26.88
N ALA A 311 -11.02 -10.33 26.93
CA ALA A 311 -11.59 -9.59 28.05
C ALA A 311 -13.09 -9.26 27.88
N ARG A 312 -13.76 -9.76 26.82
CA ARG A 312 -15.21 -9.60 26.62
C ARG A 312 -15.94 -10.34 27.75
N VAL A 313 -16.55 -9.58 28.65
CA VAL A 313 -17.35 -10.11 29.75
C VAL A 313 -18.67 -10.59 29.18
N ARG A 314 -18.86 -11.92 29.20
CA ARG A 314 -20.12 -12.54 28.83
C ARG A 314 -21.20 -12.10 29.81
N ASN A 315 -22.18 -11.35 29.33
CA ASN A 315 -23.45 -11.30 30.03
C ASN A 315 -24.17 -12.62 29.78
N ARG A 316 -23.88 -13.63 30.61
CA ARG A 316 -24.69 -14.84 30.65
C ARG A 316 -25.87 -14.59 31.56
N LEU A 317 -27.06 -14.51 30.97
CA LEU A 317 -28.29 -14.27 31.72
C LEU A 317 -29.24 -15.43 31.51
N ASP A 318 -29.76 -15.96 32.60
CA ASP A 318 -30.69 -17.08 32.54
C ASP A 318 -32.02 -16.62 31.96
N ILE A 319 -32.59 -17.42 31.06
CA ILE A 319 -33.90 -17.14 30.48
C ILE A 319 -34.97 -17.49 31.52
N VAL A 320 -35.72 -16.49 31.94
CA VAL A 320 -36.84 -16.63 32.86
C VAL A 320 -38.09 -17.10 32.11
N SER A 321 -38.38 -16.50 30.95
CA SER A 321 -39.54 -16.87 30.14
C SER A 321 -39.37 -16.47 28.67
N VAL A 322 -40.12 -17.12 27.80
CA VAL A 322 -40.21 -16.77 26.38
C VAL A 322 -41.69 -16.66 26.00
N ASP A 323 -42.13 -15.46 25.64
CA ASP A 323 -43.44 -15.21 25.05
C ASP A 323 -43.36 -15.55 23.56
N SER A 324 -43.81 -16.77 23.24
CA SER A 324 -43.81 -17.25 21.87
C SER A 324 -44.73 -16.44 20.95
N ALA A 325 -45.81 -15.84 21.44
CA ALA A 325 -46.70 -15.06 20.56
C ALA A 325 -46.03 -13.77 20.06
N ASN A 326 -45.22 -13.14 20.91
CA ASN A 326 -44.63 -11.82 20.65
C ASN A 326 -43.11 -11.84 20.42
N GLY A 327 -42.48 -13.01 20.48
CA GLY A 327 -41.03 -13.17 20.36
C GLY A 327 -40.24 -12.45 21.47
N LEU A 328 -40.86 -12.24 22.65
CA LEU A 328 -40.26 -11.54 23.78
C LEU A 328 -39.56 -12.54 24.70
N ILE A 329 -38.30 -12.29 25.02
CA ILE A 329 -37.49 -13.12 25.92
C ILE A 329 -37.25 -12.32 27.20
N THR A 330 -37.57 -12.92 28.35
CA THR A 330 -37.27 -12.37 29.67
C THR A 330 -36.08 -13.10 30.26
N VAL A 331 -35.13 -12.36 30.84
CA VAL A 331 -33.92 -12.89 31.46
C VAL A 331 -33.79 -12.46 32.93
N SER A 332 -32.86 -13.09 33.66
CA SER A 332 -32.79 -13.03 35.12
C SER A 332 -32.30 -11.72 35.71
N ALA A 333 -31.68 -10.85 34.91
CA ALA A 333 -31.22 -9.51 35.31
C ALA A 333 -31.32 -8.54 34.12
N PRO A 334 -31.27 -7.21 34.36
CA PRO A 334 -31.20 -6.23 33.30
C PRO A 334 -30.12 -6.60 32.30
N HIS A 335 -30.51 -6.74 31.03
CA HIS A 335 -29.72 -7.54 30.12
C HIS A 335 -28.54 -6.81 29.50
N GLY A 336 -28.54 -5.48 29.55
CA GLY A 336 -27.48 -4.65 28.95
C GLY A 336 -27.44 -4.67 27.43
N TYR A 337 -28.08 -5.64 26.76
CA TYR A 337 -28.17 -5.72 25.30
C TYR A 337 -28.79 -4.48 24.66
N SER A 338 -28.17 -3.99 23.59
CA SER A 338 -28.61 -2.87 22.76
C SER A 338 -29.34 -3.33 21.49
N PHE A 339 -29.94 -2.41 20.75
CA PHE A 339 -30.66 -2.72 19.51
C PHE A 339 -29.70 -3.29 18.46
N PHE A 340 -30.06 -4.45 17.89
CA PHE A 340 -29.28 -5.30 16.98
C PHE A 340 -28.11 -6.07 17.57
N ASP A 341 -27.91 -6.05 18.89
CA ASP A 341 -26.99 -6.99 19.53
C ASP A 341 -27.30 -8.41 19.10
N LEU A 342 -26.25 -9.16 18.77
CA LEU A 342 -26.35 -10.56 18.42
C LEU A 342 -26.31 -11.38 19.72
N VAL A 343 -27.47 -11.82 20.15
CA VAL A 343 -27.62 -12.62 21.37
C VAL A 343 -27.85 -14.07 20.96
N GLN A 344 -27.04 -14.97 21.48
CA GLN A 344 -27.36 -16.39 21.37
C GLN A 344 -28.43 -16.72 22.41
N VAL A 345 -29.57 -17.25 21.95
CA VAL A 345 -30.66 -17.69 22.81
C VAL A 345 -30.61 -19.21 22.87
N ASN A 346 -30.16 -19.77 23.98
CA ASN A 346 -30.25 -21.20 24.23
C ASN A 346 -31.48 -21.47 25.10
N ALA A 347 -32.61 -21.75 24.46
CA ALA A 347 -33.89 -22.02 25.10
C ALA A 347 -34.38 -23.44 24.73
N PRO A 348 -34.19 -24.44 25.60
CA PRO A 348 -34.73 -25.79 25.42
C PRO A 348 -36.24 -25.75 25.10
N GLY A 349 -36.64 -26.52 24.09
CA GLY A 349 -38.05 -26.63 23.66
C GLY A 349 -38.50 -25.60 22.61
N ILE A 350 -37.66 -24.65 22.21
CA ILE A 350 -37.94 -23.74 21.08
C ILE A 350 -37.36 -24.33 19.79
N GLU A 351 -38.21 -24.62 18.80
CA GLU A 351 -37.85 -25.28 17.53
C GLU A 351 -37.61 -24.30 16.36
N ASP A 352 -37.17 -23.06 16.65
CA ASP A 352 -36.87 -22.05 15.62
C ASP A 352 -35.36 -21.86 15.45
N TYR A 353 -34.84 -22.29 14.30
CA TYR A 353 -33.43 -22.20 13.94
C TYR A 353 -32.85 -20.78 14.01
N GLU A 354 -33.62 -19.75 13.68
CA GLU A 354 -33.09 -18.38 13.65
C GLU A 354 -32.88 -17.79 15.06
N MET A 355 -33.55 -18.33 16.07
CA MET A 355 -33.34 -17.96 17.49
C MET A 355 -32.04 -18.53 18.06
N HIS A 356 -31.66 -19.76 17.68
CA HIS A 356 -30.52 -20.47 18.27
C HIS A 356 -29.16 -20.03 17.74
N ARG A 357 -29.10 -19.48 16.51
CA ARG A 357 -27.85 -18.96 15.94
C ARG A 357 -27.48 -17.60 16.51
N ALA A 358 -28.44 -16.68 16.52
CA ALA A 358 -28.16 -15.26 16.59
C ALA A 358 -29.49 -14.49 16.50
N CYS A 359 -30.09 -14.19 17.66
CA CYS A 359 -31.18 -13.24 17.71
C CYS A 359 -30.59 -11.82 17.66
N ARG A 360 -30.98 -11.02 16.67
CA ARG A 360 -30.74 -9.58 16.70
C ARG A 360 -31.79 -8.93 17.60
N VAL A 361 -31.38 -8.21 18.64
CA VAL A 361 -32.31 -7.54 19.55
C VAL A 361 -33.10 -6.45 18.80
N ALA A 362 -34.43 -6.51 18.80
CA ALA A 362 -35.32 -5.64 18.00
C ALA A 362 -35.88 -4.42 18.74
N SER A 363 -35.75 -4.39 20.06
CA SER A 363 -36.00 -3.22 20.88
C SER A 363 -35.54 -3.55 22.29
N SER A 364 -34.66 -2.72 22.83
CA SER A 364 -34.28 -2.83 24.23
C SER A 364 -34.06 -1.48 24.86
N LEU A 365 -34.59 -1.33 26.07
CA LEU A 365 -34.03 -0.39 27.04
C LEU A 365 -32.87 -1.13 27.70
N LEU A 366 -31.66 -0.56 27.73
CA LEU A 366 -30.46 -1.22 28.29
C LEU A 366 -30.65 -1.71 29.75
N GLY A 367 -31.62 -1.12 30.48
CA GLY A 367 -32.03 -1.54 31.83
C GLY A 367 -33.20 -2.54 31.91
N SER A 368 -33.67 -3.07 30.78
CA SER A 368 -34.78 -4.04 30.73
C SER A 368 -34.30 -5.45 31.04
N THR A 369 -35.17 -6.26 31.65
CA THR A 369 -34.99 -7.72 31.72
C THR A 369 -35.60 -8.43 30.52
N THR A 370 -36.21 -7.70 29.59
CA THR A 370 -36.88 -8.24 28.41
C THR A 370 -36.36 -7.64 27.12
N PHE A 371 -36.20 -8.47 26.09
CA PHE A 371 -35.84 -8.06 24.74
C PHE A 371 -36.60 -8.88 23.69
N ARG A 372 -36.72 -8.34 22.46
CA ARG A 372 -37.36 -9.01 21.31
C ARG A 372 -36.32 -9.38 20.26
N CYS A 373 -36.58 -10.41 19.44
CA CYS A 373 -35.76 -10.75 18.27
C CYS A 373 -36.27 -10.18 16.95
N PHE A 374 -35.39 -9.66 16.10
CA PHE A 374 -35.69 -9.04 14.81
C PHE A 374 -36.19 -10.09 13.80
N GLY A 375 -37.21 -9.74 13.00
CA GLY A 375 -37.73 -10.61 11.92
C GLY A 375 -38.76 -11.68 12.34
N LYS A 376 -39.25 -11.68 13.59
CA LYS A 376 -40.17 -12.71 14.12
C LYS A 376 -41.54 -12.17 14.56
N GLU A 377 -42.12 -11.26 13.79
CA GLU A 377 -43.47 -10.71 14.04
C GLU A 377 -44.60 -11.75 13.88
N GLY A 378 -44.29 -12.99 13.45
CA GLY A 378 -45.25 -14.09 13.25
C GLY A 378 -45.34 -15.14 14.37
N GLY A 379 -44.74 -14.90 15.54
CA GLY A 379 -44.74 -15.83 16.67
C GLY A 379 -43.77 -17.01 16.52
N LEU A 380 -43.25 -17.48 17.66
CA LEU A 380 -42.39 -18.65 17.81
C LEU A 380 -43.24 -19.92 17.88
N THR A 381 -42.78 -20.97 17.22
CA THR A 381 -43.36 -22.31 17.34
C THR A 381 -42.62 -23.12 18.40
N GLY A 382 -43.36 -23.67 19.37
CA GLY A 382 -42.82 -24.51 20.46
C GLY A 382 -43.27 -24.04 21.84
N THR A 383 -43.08 -24.89 22.84
CA THR A 383 -43.38 -24.58 24.25
C THR A 383 -42.06 -24.51 25.01
N TYR A 384 -41.69 -23.32 25.48
CA TYR A 384 -40.53 -23.16 26.36
C TYR A 384 -40.79 -23.91 27.68
N SER A 385 -39.96 -24.90 27.99
CA SER A 385 -40.12 -25.77 29.16
C SER A 385 -39.34 -25.30 30.40
N GLY A 386 -38.68 -24.14 30.32
CA GLY A 386 -37.87 -23.58 31.40
C GLY A 386 -36.38 -23.97 31.32
N GLY A 387 -35.53 -23.13 31.90
CA GLY A 387 -34.08 -23.24 31.81
C GLY A 387 -33.54 -22.74 30.46
N GLY A 388 -32.30 -22.26 30.43
CA GLY A 388 -31.72 -21.66 29.23
C GLY A 388 -30.95 -20.40 29.57
N SER A 389 -30.13 -19.92 28.65
CA SER A 389 -29.40 -18.68 28.84
C SER A 389 -29.28 -17.90 27.55
N THR A 390 -29.14 -16.60 27.73
CA THR A 390 -28.71 -15.67 26.70
C THR A 390 -27.27 -15.31 26.96
N THR A 391 -26.47 -15.23 25.90
CA THR A 391 -25.08 -14.78 25.95
C THR A 391 -24.81 -13.89 24.75
N ASP A 392 -24.13 -12.76 24.96
CA ASP A 392 -23.51 -12.03 23.86
C ASP A 392 -22.27 -12.79 23.34
N ALA A 393 -21.79 -12.40 22.16
CA ALA A 393 -20.80 -13.08 21.34
C ALA A 393 -19.72 -13.84 22.15
N ILE A 394 -19.75 -15.17 22.00
CA ILE A 394 -18.94 -16.08 22.79
C ILE A 394 -17.54 -16.10 22.18
N SER A 395 -16.52 -15.57 22.83
CA SER A 395 -15.24 -16.30 22.84
C SER A 395 -15.10 -17.06 24.12
N VAL A 396 -14.80 -18.35 24.01
CA VAL A 396 -14.37 -19.14 25.15
C VAL A 396 -12.93 -19.55 24.98
N PRO A 397 -12.05 -19.26 25.97
CA PRO A 397 -10.72 -19.79 25.97
C PRO A 397 -10.76 -21.32 25.92
N LEU A 398 -9.92 -21.90 25.07
CA LEU A 398 -9.68 -23.32 25.01
C LEU A 398 -8.56 -23.70 25.97
N LEU A 399 -8.80 -24.71 26.79
CA LEU A 399 -7.74 -25.39 27.52
C LEU A 399 -6.86 -26.19 26.54
N GLY A 400 -7.48 -26.75 25.50
CA GLY A 400 -6.83 -27.50 24.44
C GLY A 400 -7.81 -28.35 23.66
N CYS A 401 -7.30 -29.06 22.65
CA CYS A 401 -8.05 -30.01 21.85
C CYS A 401 -7.34 -31.37 21.83
N SER A 402 -8.09 -32.46 21.92
CA SER A 402 -7.55 -33.81 21.87
C SER A 402 -6.99 -34.14 20.48
N ALA A 403 -5.84 -34.81 20.42
CA ALA A 403 -5.38 -35.43 19.17
C ALA A 403 -6.40 -36.49 18.69
N GLY A 404 -6.75 -36.49 17.41
CA GLY A 404 -7.70 -37.44 16.82
C GLY A 404 -8.70 -36.81 15.85
N SER A 405 -9.41 -37.66 15.09
CA SER A 405 -10.48 -37.26 14.18
C SER A 405 -11.76 -37.99 14.58
N PRO A 406 -12.79 -37.28 15.11
CA PRO A 406 -12.85 -35.83 15.32
C PRO A 406 -12.10 -35.37 16.59
N SER A 407 -11.52 -34.16 16.58
CA SER A 407 -10.88 -33.59 17.78
C SER A 407 -11.93 -33.05 18.75
N VAL A 408 -11.76 -33.29 20.06
CA VAL A 408 -12.60 -32.74 21.12
C VAL A 408 -11.85 -31.61 21.80
N CYS A 409 -12.40 -30.40 21.73
CA CYS A 409 -11.85 -29.23 22.40
C CYS A 409 -12.56 -28.98 23.73
N THR A 410 -11.76 -28.71 24.77
CA THR A 410 -12.25 -28.39 26.10
C THR A 410 -12.07 -26.90 26.35
N THR A 411 -13.12 -26.24 26.77
CA THR A 411 -13.10 -24.83 27.15
C THR A 411 -12.77 -24.67 28.64
N SER A 412 -12.22 -23.51 29.02
CA SER A 412 -11.91 -23.21 30.44
C SER A 412 -13.15 -23.04 31.31
N GLU A 413 -14.32 -22.88 30.70
CA GLU A 413 -15.58 -22.58 31.36
C GLU A 413 -16.77 -22.96 30.45
N PRO A 414 -18.01 -23.00 30.98
CA PRO A 414 -19.20 -23.28 30.19
C PRO A 414 -19.35 -22.34 28.98
N HIS A 415 -19.45 -22.93 27.79
CA HIS A 415 -19.37 -22.18 26.54
C HIS A 415 -20.70 -21.67 25.99
N GLY A 416 -21.83 -22.03 26.58
CA GLY A 416 -23.15 -21.55 26.16
C GLY A 416 -23.68 -22.17 24.85
N PHE A 417 -22.81 -22.66 23.97
CA PHE A 417 -23.21 -23.36 22.74
C PHE A 417 -24.18 -24.52 23.01
N GLY A 418 -25.22 -24.62 22.17
CA GLY A 418 -26.15 -25.76 22.13
C GLY A 418 -25.98 -26.60 20.87
N ASN A 419 -26.44 -27.85 20.91
CA ASN A 419 -26.67 -28.62 19.68
C ASN A 419 -27.93 -28.09 19.00
N PHE A 420 -27.87 -27.86 17.68
CA PHE A 420 -28.86 -27.00 17.05
C PHE A 420 -30.23 -27.66 16.93
N PHE A 421 -30.35 -28.92 16.52
CA PHE A 421 -31.54 -29.77 16.69
C PHE A 421 -31.18 -31.22 16.39
N SER A 422 -31.97 -32.19 16.91
CA SER A 422 -31.84 -33.61 16.56
C SER A 422 -33.20 -34.15 16.15
N PHE A 423 -33.33 -34.57 14.90
CA PHE A 423 -34.58 -35.04 14.32
C PHE A 423 -34.58 -36.57 14.24
N PRO A 424 -35.51 -37.27 14.90
CA PRO A 424 -35.64 -38.70 14.72
C PRO A 424 -36.00 -39.02 13.27
N ILE A 425 -35.31 -40.00 12.69
CA ILE A 425 -35.55 -40.46 11.33
C ILE A 425 -36.75 -41.41 11.34
N ALA A 426 -37.72 -41.18 10.47
CA ALA A 426 -38.81 -42.13 10.23
C ALA A 426 -38.40 -43.16 9.17
N SER A 427 -37.83 -42.69 8.07
CA SER A 427 -37.34 -43.52 6.98
C SER A 427 -36.25 -42.85 6.16
N ILE A 428 -35.46 -43.67 5.46
CA ILE A 428 -34.52 -43.22 4.43
C ILE A 428 -34.89 -43.96 3.14
N SER A 429 -34.96 -43.26 2.01
CA SER A 429 -35.18 -43.87 0.70
C SER A 429 -34.63 -42.97 -0.42
N ASN A 430 -33.82 -43.54 -1.32
CA ASN A 430 -33.28 -42.85 -2.50
C ASN A 430 -32.60 -41.50 -2.20
N GLY A 431 -31.82 -41.45 -1.11
CA GLY A 431 -31.15 -40.22 -0.68
C GLY A 431 -32.04 -39.23 0.08
N THR A 432 -33.34 -39.50 0.19
CA THR A 432 -34.29 -38.69 0.98
C THR A 432 -34.46 -39.27 2.38
N VAL A 433 -34.27 -38.43 3.38
CA VAL A 433 -34.57 -38.73 4.79
C VAL A 433 -35.93 -38.13 5.12
N THR A 434 -36.83 -38.94 5.66
CA THR A 434 -38.12 -38.51 6.21
C THR A 434 -38.01 -38.46 7.73
N PHE A 435 -38.43 -37.36 8.34
CA PHE A 435 -38.38 -37.14 9.78
C PHE A 435 -39.66 -37.67 10.44
N ALA A 436 -39.57 -38.14 11.69
CA ALA A 436 -40.72 -38.63 12.44
C ALA A 436 -41.64 -37.50 12.96
N SER A 437 -41.25 -36.25 12.77
CA SER A 437 -41.98 -35.05 13.16
C SER A 437 -41.79 -33.93 12.13
N THR A 438 -42.67 -32.93 12.15
CA THR A 438 -42.61 -31.78 11.24
C THR A 438 -41.64 -30.73 11.76
N HIS A 439 -40.70 -30.27 10.93
CA HIS A 439 -39.67 -29.30 11.31
C HIS A 439 -39.30 -28.34 10.17
N LYS A 440 -38.84 -27.13 10.50
CA LYS A 440 -38.28 -26.19 9.51
C LYS A 440 -36.78 -26.42 9.35
N VAL A 441 -36.39 -27.00 8.22
CA VAL A 441 -34.98 -27.24 7.87
C VAL A 441 -34.47 -26.14 6.92
N GLN A 442 -33.27 -25.59 7.14
CA GLN A 442 -32.66 -24.52 6.30
C GLN A 442 -31.80 -25.03 5.13
N ASP A 443 -31.72 -24.27 4.02
CA ASP A 443 -31.18 -24.68 2.69
C ASP A 443 -29.66 -24.90 2.64
N THR A 444 -28.94 -24.47 3.68
CA THR A 444 -27.49 -24.26 3.59
C THR A 444 -26.69 -24.91 4.71
N VAL A 445 -27.30 -25.83 5.46
CA VAL A 445 -26.69 -26.36 6.69
C VAL A 445 -26.23 -27.80 6.50
N ALA A 446 -24.99 -28.08 6.93
CA ALA A 446 -24.49 -29.44 7.03
C ALA A 446 -25.21 -30.18 8.16
N VAL A 447 -25.45 -31.47 7.97
CA VAL A 447 -26.10 -32.33 8.97
C VAL A 447 -25.32 -33.59 9.22
N LYS A 448 -25.38 -34.07 10.44
CA LYS A 448 -24.85 -35.36 10.85
C LYS A 448 -25.99 -36.35 10.99
N VAL A 449 -25.98 -37.40 10.18
CA VAL A 449 -26.84 -38.56 10.37
C VAL A 449 -26.09 -39.51 11.30
N GLU A 450 -26.76 -40.03 12.32
CA GLU A 450 -26.16 -40.97 13.27
C GLU A 450 -27.17 -41.96 13.84
N GLY A 451 -26.70 -43.12 14.28
CA GLY A 451 -27.52 -44.14 14.93
C GLY A 451 -28.41 -44.91 13.95
N THR A 452 -28.06 -44.90 12.67
CA THR A 452 -28.78 -45.68 11.66
C THR A 452 -28.43 -47.16 11.73
N PRO A 453 -29.33 -48.08 11.32
CA PRO A 453 -29.06 -49.52 11.40
C PRO A 453 -27.78 -49.91 10.67
N GLY A 454 -26.84 -50.51 11.40
CA GLY A 454 -25.53 -50.90 10.88
C GLY A 454 -24.59 -49.74 10.55
N GLY A 455 -24.95 -48.49 10.89
CA GLY A 455 -24.15 -47.29 10.60
C GLY A 455 -24.07 -46.93 9.11
N THR A 456 -24.88 -47.58 8.27
CA THR A 456 -24.78 -47.51 6.80
C THR A 456 -24.94 -46.09 6.25
N TRP A 457 -25.74 -45.26 6.93
CA TRP A 457 -26.01 -43.88 6.54
C TRP A 457 -25.41 -42.87 7.50
N ASP A 458 -24.63 -43.30 8.50
CA ASP A 458 -24.01 -42.39 9.46
C ASP A 458 -22.92 -41.57 8.76
N GLY A 459 -22.93 -40.24 8.95
CA GLY A 459 -22.01 -39.36 8.25
C GLY A 459 -22.46 -37.90 8.22
N ILE A 460 -21.67 -37.06 7.56
CA ILE A 460 -21.97 -35.63 7.36
C ILE A 460 -22.44 -35.39 5.94
N TYR A 461 -23.61 -34.78 5.79
CA TYR A 461 -24.26 -34.54 4.51
C TYR A 461 -24.72 -33.09 4.39
N LYS A 462 -25.09 -32.69 3.17
CA LYS A 462 -25.72 -31.40 2.89
C LYS A 462 -27.17 -31.61 2.45
N PHE A 463 -28.09 -30.81 2.97
CA PHE A 463 -29.48 -30.82 2.48
C PHE A 463 -29.61 -30.28 1.05
N THR A 464 -30.54 -30.88 0.30
CA THR A 464 -31.11 -30.44 -0.97
C THR A 464 -32.59 -30.79 -0.97
N ASN A 465 -33.44 -30.03 -1.68
CA ASN A 465 -34.87 -30.32 -1.89
C ASN A 465 -35.62 -30.79 -0.63
N LYS A 466 -36.13 -29.83 0.15
CA LYS A 466 -36.67 -30.08 1.49
C LYS A 466 -38.09 -29.61 1.69
N SER A 467 -38.77 -30.32 2.58
CA SER A 467 -40.10 -30.03 3.11
C SER A 467 -40.06 -30.03 4.64
N SER A 468 -41.21 -29.79 5.28
CA SER A 468 -41.30 -29.88 6.73
C SER A 468 -41.12 -31.29 7.28
N THR A 469 -41.22 -32.32 6.44
CA THR A 469 -41.20 -33.73 6.86
C THR A 469 -40.08 -34.54 6.22
N SER A 470 -39.36 -33.97 5.25
CA SER A 470 -38.33 -34.71 4.52
C SER A 470 -37.27 -33.79 3.94
N ALA A 471 -36.09 -34.32 3.69
CA ALA A 471 -35.05 -33.63 2.96
C ALA A 471 -34.16 -34.62 2.20
N THR A 472 -33.67 -34.21 1.04
CA THR A 472 -32.70 -35.00 0.27
C THR A 472 -31.28 -34.66 0.71
N LEU A 473 -30.45 -35.67 0.93
CA LEU A 473 -29.07 -35.51 1.38
C LEU A 473 -28.11 -35.78 0.22
N VAL A 474 -27.26 -34.80 -0.10
CA VAL A 474 -26.24 -34.95 -1.15
C VAL A 474 -25.19 -35.95 -0.68
N GLY A 475 -24.92 -36.97 -1.51
CA GLY A 475 -23.92 -37.99 -1.23
C GLY A 475 -24.37 -39.08 -0.24
N LEU A 476 -25.64 -39.09 0.18
CA LEU A 476 -26.18 -40.17 1.00
C LEU A 476 -26.16 -41.49 0.22
N PRO A 477 -25.61 -42.59 0.78
CA PRO A 477 -25.60 -43.89 0.10
C PRO A 477 -27.01 -44.34 -0.30
N GLY A 478 -27.12 -44.88 -1.52
CA GLY A 478 -28.38 -45.47 -2.00
C GLY A 478 -28.83 -46.63 -1.10
N GLY A 479 -30.14 -46.80 -0.96
CA GLY A 479 -30.74 -47.80 -0.09
C GLY A 479 -32.04 -47.30 0.53
N ALA A 480 -32.70 -48.17 1.30
CA ALA A 480 -33.89 -47.80 2.05
C ALA A 480 -33.92 -48.43 3.44
N CYS A 481 -34.50 -47.70 4.40
CA CYS A 481 -34.77 -48.19 5.73
C CYS A 481 -36.12 -47.64 6.22
N THR A 482 -37.01 -48.55 6.63
CA THR A 482 -38.33 -48.22 7.17
C THR A 482 -38.79 -49.34 8.12
N PRO A 483 -39.05 -49.07 9.42
CA PRO A 483 -38.69 -47.85 10.14
C PRO A 483 -37.18 -47.75 10.27
N CYS A 484 -36.64 -46.54 10.12
CA CYS A 484 -35.23 -46.30 10.41
C CYS A 484 -35.10 -45.87 11.87
N SER A 485 -34.22 -46.52 12.64
CA SER A 485 -33.72 -45.90 13.87
C SER A 485 -32.65 -44.90 13.49
N GLY A 486 -32.49 -43.81 14.24
CA GLY A 486 -31.42 -42.84 14.02
C GLY A 486 -31.91 -41.41 14.10
N THR A 487 -30.96 -40.48 14.03
CA THR A 487 -31.21 -39.05 14.15
C THR A 487 -30.43 -38.27 13.12
N VAL A 488 -31.06 -37.22 12.58
CA VAL A 488 -30.37 -36.17 11.83
C VAL A 488 -30.13 -35.01 12.77
N ARG A 489 -28.87 -34.73 13.07
CA ARG A 489 -28.45 -33.54 13.80
C ARG A 489 -28.07 -32.44 12.85
N GLN A 490 -28.60 -31.26 13.08
CA GLN A 490 -28.14 -30.07 12.38
C GLN A 490 -26.82 -29.60 13.00
N LEU A 491 -25.76 -29.53 12.18
CA LEU A 491 -24.46 -29.06 12.63
C LEU A 491 -24.40 -27.54 12.50
N ALA A 492 -23.88 -26.88 13.51
CA ALA A 492 -23.52 -25.48 13.39
C ALA A 492 -22.06 -25.33 12.99
N VAL A 493 -21.77 -24.11 12.61
CA VAL A 493 -20.44 -23.65 12.29
C VAL A 493 -19.89 -22.97 13.53
N LEU A 494 -18.65 -23.29 13.85
CA LEU A 494 -17.89 -22.69 14.93
C LEU A 494 -16.54 -22.27 14.41
N GLU A 495 -16.08 -21.10 14.80
CA GLU A 495 -14.71 -20.72 14.51
C GLU A 495 -13.82 -21.03 15.70
N VAL A 496 -12.71 -21.71 15.44
CA VAL A 496 -11.68 -21.99 16.43
C VAL A 496 -10.40 -21.28 15.98
N PHE A 497 -9.80 -20.49 16.85
CA PHE A 497 -8.59 -19.72 16.50
C PHE A 497 -7.59 -19.65 17.65
N ASP A 498 -6.34 -19.32 17.31
CA ASP A 498 -5.21 -19.15 18.24
C ASP A 498 -4.84 -20.37 19.12
N VAL A 499 -5.27 -21.58 18.75
CA VAL A 499 -4.84 -22.84 19.37
C VAL A 499 -3.37 -23.10 19.04
N ARG A 500 -2.52 -23.18 20.07
CA ARG A 500 -1.08 -23.40 19.90
C ARG A 500 -0.77 -24.89 19.72
N GLY A 501 0.19 -25.18 18.85
CA GLY A 501 0.64 -26.55 18.57
C GLY A 501 -0.18 -27.29 17.51
N ALA A 502 -1.27 -26.69 17.02
CA ALA A 502 -2.00 -27.20 15.87
C ALA A 502 -1.30 -26.73 14.60
N ASP A 503 -1.13 -27.63 13.63
CA ASP A 503 -0.93 -27.16 12.27
C ASP A 503 -2.17 -26.37 11.83
N GLU A 504 -1.95 -25.32 11.03
CA GLU A 504 -3.01 -24.43 10.56
C GLU A 504 -4.18 -25.20 9.93
N ALA A 505 -3.88 -26.38 9.37
CA ALA A 505 -4.84 -27.21 8.68
C ALA A 505 -5.88 -27.90 9.58
N SER A 506 -5.56 -28.24 10.84
CA SER A 506 -6.39 -29.17 11.63
C SER A 506 -7.39 -28.52 12.58
N VAL A 507 -7.04 -27.44 13.30
CA VAL A 507 -7.90 -26.89 14.38
C VAL A 507 -8.16 -25.39 14.29
N ASN A 508 -7.21 -24.55 13.86
CA ASN A 508 -7.42 -23.10 13.77
C ASN A 508 -8.20 -22.71 12.51
N LYS A 509 -9.46 -23.12 12.42
CA LYS A 509 -10.35 -22.87 11.28
C LYS A 509 -11.79 -22.79 11.74
N VAL A 510 -12.65 -22.52 10.79
CA VAL A 510 -14.07 -22.81 10.87
C VAL A 510 -14.27 -24.33 10.90
N HIS A 511 -15.08 -24.84 11.82
CA HIS A 511 -15.44 -26.26 11.91
C HIS A 511 -16.94 -26.42 11.95
N LEU A 512 -17.40 -27.57 11.45
CA LEU A 512 -18.65 -28.10 11.94
C LEU A 512 -18.41 -28.71 13.31
N PHE A 513 -19.31 -28.43 14.26
CA PHE A 513 -19.16 -28.91 15.62
C PHE A 513 -20.43 -29.53 16.18
N THR A 514 -20.22 -30.42 17.15
CA THR A 514 -21.24 -30.95 18.05
C THR A 514 -20.86 -30.56 19.47
N VAL A 515 -21.82 -30.05 20.22
CA VAL A 515 -21.69 -29.84 21.66
C VAL A 515 -21.81 -31.19 22.36
N LEU A 516 -20.76 -31.61 23.06
CA LEU A 516 -20.79 -32.83 23.87
C LEU A 516 -21.39 -32.53 25.25
N ASP A 517 -20.97 -31.43 25.86
CA ASP A 517 -21.52 -30.88 27.09
C ASP A 517 -21.20 -29.38 27.18
N GLN A 518 -21.46 -28.74 28.33
CA GLN A 518 -21.25 -27.30 28.50
C GLN A 518 -19.79 -26.85 28.34
N THR A 519 -18.81 -27.74 28.43
CA THR A 519 -17.38 -27.41 28.42
C THR A 519 -16.60 -28.12 27.30
N ARG A 520 -17.27 -28.96 26.52
CA ARG A 520 -16.64 -29.79 25.50
C ARG A 520 -17.39 -29.73 24.19
N ILE A 521 -16.65 -29.41 23.14
CA ILE A 521 -17.12 -29.40 21.76
C ILE A 521 -16.32 -30.42 20.95
N GLN A 522 -16.98 -31.14 20.06
CA GLN A 522 -16.36 -32.02 19.09
C GLN A 522 -16.32 -31.32 17.73
N LEU A 523 -15.13 -31.16 17.17
CA LEU A 523 -14.90 -30.60 15.86
C LEU A 523 -14.95 -31.73 14.82
N GLU A 524 -16.09 -31.88 14.16
CA GLU A 524 -16.49 -33.06 13.37
C GLU A 524 -15.60 -33.33 12.14
N GLN A 525 -14.77 -32.36 11.76
CA GLN A 525 -13.95 -32.38 10.54
C GLN A 525 -12.48 -32.04 10.80
N SER A 526 -12.07 -32.06 12.06
CA SER A 526 -10.69 -31.77 12.47
C SER A 526 -9.92 -33.06 12.74
N SER A 527 -8.65 -33.06 12.34
CA SER A 527 -7.70 -34.12 12.70
C SER A 527 -6.45 -33.48 13.31
N ALA A 528 -6.51 -33.15 14.60
CA ALA A 528 -5.35 -32.64 15.32
C ALA A 528 -4.26 -33.71 15.43
N THR A 529 -3.05 -33.40 14.97
CA THR A 529 -1.86 -34.20 15.23
C THR A 529 -1.03 -33.54 16.34
N GLY A 530 -1.12 -34.04 17.57
CA GLY A 530 -0.31 -33.57 18.70
C GLY A 530 -1.11 -32.98 19.86
N THR A 531 -0.40 -32.60 20.93
CA THR A 531 -1.00 -31.95 22.10
C THR A 531 -1.28 -30.48 21.78
N LEU A 532 -2.56 -30.12 21.75
CA LEU A 532 -3.00 -28.76 21.47
C LEU A 532 -3.32 -28.03 22.77
N SER A 533 -2.95 -26.75 22.89
CA SER A 533 -3.24 -25.94 24.08
C SER A 533 -3.54 -24.49 23.74
N GLY A 534 -4.37 -23.86 24.57
CA GLY A 534 -4.80 -22.48 24.38
C GLY A 534 -5.73 -22.28 23.18
N GLY A 535 -5.97 -21.02 22.83
CA GLY A 535 -6.86 -20.60 21.75
C GLY A 535 -8.24 -20.19 22.24
N TYR A 536 -9.12 -19.90 21.30
CA TYR A 536 -10.48 -19.44 21.54
C TYR A 536 -11.43 -20.10 20.56
N VAL A 537 -12.65 -20.31 21.03
CA VAL A 537 -13.79 -20.69 20.21
C VAL A 537 -14.71 -19.50 20.10
N SER A 538 -15.08 -19.08 18.89
CA SER A 538 -16.06 -18.03 18.71
C SER A 538 -17.12 -18.31 17.64
N TYR A 539 -18.27 -17.68 17.83
CA TYR A 539 -19.37 -17.65 16.88
C TYR A 539 -19.37 -16.27 16.21
N ASP A 540 -19.27 -16.27 14.87
CA ASP A 540 -19.34 -15.12 13.94
C ASP A 540 -19.28 -13.72 14.57
N PRO A 541 -18.15 -13.02 14.52
CA PRO A 541 -18.04 -11.72 15.16
C PRO A 541 -18.94 -10.70 14.47
N THR A 542 -19.77 -10.02 15.27
CA THR A 542 -20.61 -8.92 14.80
C THR A 542 -19.79 -7.79 14.18
N ALA A 543 -20.38 -7.15 13.16
CA ALA A 543 -19.90 -5.89 12.62
C ALA A 543 -20.05 -4.80 13.69
N ALA A 544 -18.98 -4.04 13.92
CA ALA A 544 -19.05 -2.78 14.64
C ALA A 544 -18.83 -1.64 13.62
N ASP A 545 -19.49 -0.51 13.82
CA ASP A 545 -19.27 0.68 13.02
C ASP A 545 -18.24 1.57 13.72
N GLY A 546 -17.24 2.09 12.97
CA GLY A 546 -16.48 3.31 13.29
C GLY A 546 -15.84 3.43 14.68
N ILE A 547 -14.51 3.40 14.80
CA ILE A 547 -13.86 3.89 16.04
C ILE A 547 -13.99 5.41 16.14
N PHE A 548 -13.81 6.08 15.01
CA PHE A 548 -13.86 7.53 14.89
C PHE A 548 -14.85 7.87 13.80
N SER A 549 -15.97 8.47 14.18
CA SER A 549 -16.91 9.09 13.25
C SER A 549 -16.77 10.59 13.37
N VAL A 550 -16.03 11.15 12.42
CA VAL A 550 -15.69 12.57 12.39
C VAL A 550 -16.57 13.23 11.36
N ALA A 551 -17.81 13.50 11.75
CA ALA A 551 -18.75 14.29 10.97
C ALA A 551 -18.54 15.79 11.25
N ASP A 552 -18.39 16.60 10.19
CA ASP A 552 -18.42 18.07 10.26
C ASP A 552 -17.39 18.72 11.23
N ALA A 553 -16.23 18.07 11.45
CA ALA A 553 -15.14 18.63 12.24
C ALA A 553 -14.21 19.49 11.37
N ARG A 554 -14.05 20.78 11.72
CA ARG A 554 -13.25 21.71 10.90
C ARG A 554 -11.77 21.41 11.02
N ARG A 555 -11.34 20.99 12.22
CA ARG A 555 -9.97 20.62 12.54
C ARG A 555 -9.95 19.61 13.67
N LEU A 556 -9.61 18.37 13.32
CA LEU A 556 -9.32 17.29 14.26
C LEU A 556 -7.94 16.72 13.95
N VAL A 557 -7.04 16.75 14.92
CA VAL A 557 -5.66 16.28 14.74
C VAL A 557 -5.35 15.14 15.69
N PHE A 558 -4.86 14.04 15.15
CA PHE A 558 -4.23 12.95 15.89
C PHE A 558 -2.73 13.05 15.69
N ASP A 559 -1.98 13.36 16.74
CA ASP A 559 -0.53 13.54 16.68
C ASP A 559 0.15 12.59 17.67
N ARG A 560 1.03 11.71 17.20
CA ARG A 560 1.70 10.73 18.08
C ARG A 560 0.73 9.84 18.84
N CYS A 561 -0.40 9.53 18.21
CA CYS A 561 -1.36 8.58 18.75
C CYS A 561 -0.99 7.16 18.36
N ILE A 562 -1.40 6.19 19.18
CA ILE A 562 -1.39 4.78 18.81
C ILE A 562 -2.83 4.34 18.71
N VAL A 563 -3.25 3.84 17.55
CA VAL A 563 -4.54 3.19 17.37
C VAL A 563 -4.27 1.70 17.24
N ASP A 564 -4.61 0.94 18.28
CA ASP A 564 -4.31 -0.49 18.36
C ASP A 564 -5.57 -1.34 18.43
N LEU A 565 -5.87 -2.00 17.32
CA LEU A 565 -7.08 -2.80 17.16
C LEU A 565 -6.81 -4.30 17.24
N ARG A 566 -5.69 -4.70 17.88
CA ARG A 566 -5.41 -6.12 18.10
C ARG A 566 -6.54 -6.83 18.84
N GLY A 567 -6.82 -8.06 18.40
CA GLY A 567 -7.79 -8.93 19.06
C GLY A 567 -9.24 -8.51 18.79
N ALA A 568 -9.46 -7.77 17.71
CA ALA A 568 -10.76 -7.25 17.37
C ALA A 568 -11.13 -7.85 16.01
N PRO A 569 -11.80 -9.02 15.99
CA PRO A 569 -12.15 -9.70 14.75
C PRO A 569 -13.33 -9.00 14.10
N TYR A 570 -13.18 -7.73 13.73
CA TYR A 570 -14.31 -6.97 13.27
C TYR A 570 -14.54 -7.13 11.78
N ARG A 571 -15.82 -7.23 11.43
CA ARG A 571 -16.35 -6.74 10.15
C ARG A 571 -16.57 -5.23 10.28
N ASN A 572 -15.52 -4.45 10.54
CA ASN A 572 -15.69 -3.00 10.66
C ASN A 572 -16.03 -2.41 9.30
N THR A 573 -16.99 -1.48 9.26
CA THR A 573 -17.32 -0.66 8.07
C THR A 573 -16.32 0.49 7.87
N ALA A 574 -15.68 0.97 8.92
CA ALA A 574 -14.48 1.83 8.89
C ALA A 574 -13.91 2.06 10.29
N MET A 575 -12.61 2.35 10.41
CA MET A 575 -12.04 2.91 11.65
C MET A 575 -12.24 4.41 11.71
N PHE A 576 -11.83 5.10 10.65
CA PHE A 576 -11.85 6.54 10.55
C PHE A 576 -12.77 6.92 9.42
N ILE A 577 -13.87 7.55 9.79
CA ILE A 577 -14.80 8.14 8.85
C ILE A 577 -14.63 9.64 8.97
N TRP A 578 -13.93 10.25 8.01
CA TRP A 578 -13.97 11.70 7.85
C TRP A 578 -15.10 12.03 6.87
N THR A 579 -16.23 12.48 7.40
CA THR A 579 -17.36 12.90 6.58
C THR A 579 -17.63 14.38 6.82
N THR A 580 -17.75 15.16 5.74
CA THR A 580 -18.35 16.50 5.85
C THR A 580 -19.76 16.45 5.25
N THR A 581 -20.80 16.66 6.05
CA THR A 581 -22.16 16.65 5.50
C THR A 581 -22.46 17.92 4.70
N ARG A 582 -21.64 18.97 4.85
CA ARG A 582 -21.88 20.32 4.35
C ARG A 582 -20.88 20.78 3.28
N PRO A 583 -21.34 21.26 2.11
CA PRO A 583 -20.50 21.92 1.11
C PRO A 583 -19.72 23.10 1.69
N GLY A 584 -18.48 23.29 1.24
CA GLY A 584 -17.62 24.42 1.67
C GLY A 584 -16.97 24.29 3.05
N PHE A 585 -17.16 23.17 3.75
CA PHE A 585 -16.54 22.94 5.04
C PHE A 585 -15.12 22.39 4.88
N ARG A 586 -14.10 23.18 5.28
CA ARG A 586 -12.69 22.76 5.26
C ARG A 586 -12.39 21.93 6.49
N ALA A 587 -11.95 20.69 6.28
CA ALA A 587 -11.46 19.81 7.32
C ALA A 587 -9.92 19.86 7.33
N GLY A 588 -9.34 20.89 7.97
CA GLY A 588 -7.89 20.97 8.26
C GLY A 588 -7.46 19.92 9.30
N SER A 589 -7.98 18.71 9.17
CA SER A 589 -7.76 17.56 10.01
C SER A 589 -6.49 16.85 9.59
N ALA A 590 -5.86 16.14 10.52
CA ALA A 590 -4.64 15.43 10.23
C ALA A 590 -4.48 14.19 11.11
N VAL A 591 -3.91 13.13 10.55
CA VAL A 591 -3.30 12.05 11.32
C VAL A 591 -1.82 12.12 11.05
N ILE A 592 -1.05 12.45 12.08
CA ILE A 592 0.37 12.73 11.97
C ILE A 592 1.16 11.96 13.00
N ASN A 593 2.36 11.53 12.63
CA ASN A 593 3.31 10.91 13.55
C ASN A 593 2.70 9.74 14.34
N SER A 594 1.68 9.06 13.82
CA SER A 594 0.88 8.10 14.58
C SER A 594 1.14 6.66 14.15
N TRP A 595 0.80 5.71 14.99
CA TRP A 595 0.85 4.28 14.68
C TRP A 595 -0.55 3.71 14.67
N LEU A 596 -1.02 3.31 13.50
CA LEU A 596 -2.31 2.68 13.28
C LEU A 596 -2.05 1.22 12.96
N ARG A 597 -2.62 0.32 13.74
CA ARG A 597 -2.38 -1.11 13.56
C ARG A 597 -3.63 -1.95 13.71
N GLU A 598 -3.64 -3.02 12.91
CA GLU A 598 -4.51 -4.19 13.06
C GLU A 598 -5.98 -3.88 12.76
N ASP A 599 -6.19 -2.92 11.87
CA ASP A 599 -7.47 -2.69 11.22
C ASP A 599 -7.68 -3.62 10.03
N ASN A 600 -7.44 -4.89 10.26
CA ASN A 600 -7.73 -5.90 9.26
C ASN A 600 -9.16 -6.40 9.47
N ALA A 601 -9.89 -6.55 8.38
CA ALA A 601 -11.06 -7.42 8.37
C ALA A 601 -10.56 -8.82 8.00
N TRP A 602 -11.14 -9.86 8.59
CA TRP A 602 -10.83 -11.23 8.19
C TRP A 602 -12.09 -12.08 8.20
N PHE A 603 -12.06 -13.18 7.44
CA PHE A 603 -13.11 -14.19 7.48
C PHE A 603 -12.49 -15.58 7.62
N GLY A 604 -13.23 -16.47 8.26
CA GLY A 604 -12.93 -17.89 8.29
C GLY A 604 -13.44 -18.58 7.01
N THR A 605 -12.64 -19.45 6.41
CA THR A 605 -13.10 -20.36 5.35
C THR A 605 -13.49 -21.70 5.95
N ASN A 606 -14.63 -22.27 5.52
CA ASN A 606 -14.97 -23.64 5.87
C ASN A 606 -13.97 -24.61 5.21
N PRO A 607 -13.29 -25.50 5.94
CA PRO A 607 -12.24 -26.37 5.42
C PRO A 607 -12.74 -27.45 4.46
N VAL A 608 -14.02 -27.83 4.52
CA VAL A 608 -14.60 -28.90 3.69
C VAL A 608 -15.19 -28.36 2.40
N THR A 609 -15.84 -27.20 2.46
CA THR A 609 -16.34 -26.56 1.23
C THR A 609 -15.28 -25.66 0.58
N LEU A 610 -14.28 -25.22 1.35
CA LEU A 610 -13.35 -24.12 1.01
C LEU A 610 -14.08 -22.81 0.65
N ILE A 611 -15.36 -22.73 0.99
CA ILE A 611 -16.22 -21.57 0.79
C ILE A 611 -16.07 -20.69 2.04
N ALA A 612 -15.75 -19.41 1.85
CA ALA A 612 -15.95 -18.40 2.87
C ALA A 612 -17.42 -18.46 3.31
N ASN A 613 -17.71 -18.71 4.59
CA ASN A 613 -19.07 -19.06 5.05
C ASN A 613 -20.15 -18.03 4.72
N ASP A 614 -19.76 -16.81 4.35
CA ASP A 614 -20.64 -15.88 3.66
C ASP A 614 -20.41 -15.96 2.14
N THR A 615 -21.22 -16.77 1.47
CA THR A 615 -21.40 -16.75 0.00
C THR A 615 -22.09 -15.48 -0.49
N GLY A 616 -22.42 -14.54 0.41
CA GLY A 616 -23.06 -13.29 0.03
C GLY A 616 -22.06 -12.32 -0.56
N ALA A 617 -22.25 -11.94 -1.82
CA ALA A 617 -21.76 -10.68 -2.38
C ALA A 617 -22.02 -9.46 -1.46
N SER A 618 -22.94 -9.60 -0.50
CA SER A 618 -23.17 -8.65 0.60
C SER A 618 -21.92 -8.33 1.39
N VAL A 619 -21.03 -9.29 1.69
CA VAL A 619 -19.81 -9.00 2.45
C VAL A 619 -18.93 -8.03 1.69
N PHE A 620 -18.86 -8.10 0.36
CA PHE A 620 -18.10 -7.13 -0.46
C PHE A 620 -18.78 -5.78 -0.64
N SER A 621 -20.12 -5.73 -0.62
CA SER A 621 -20.86 -4.46 -0.61
C SER A 621 -20.89 -3.79 0.77
N THR A 622 -20.72 -4.55 1.85
CA THR A 622 -20.67 -4.05 3.23
C THR A 622 -19.28 -4.07 3.84
N VAL A 623 -18.23 -4.57 3.15
CA VAL A 623 -16.88 -4.56 3.75
C VAL A 623 -16.55 -3.12 3.96
N GLY A 624 -16.10 -2.84 5.18
CA GLY A 624 -15.60 -1.54 5.45
C GLY A 624 -14.41 -1.16 4.62
N PHE A 625 -14.14 0.13 4.65
CA PHE A 625 -12.87 0.67 4.23
C PHE A 625 -12.20 1.10 5.53
N GLY A 626 -10.96 0.68 5.77
CA GLY A 626 -10.28 0.98 7.03
C GLY A 626 -10.32 2.47 7.36
N HIS A 627 -10.01 3.28 6.36
CA HIS A 627 -10.18 4.73 6.42
C HIS A 627 -11.09 5.18 5.28
N GLN A 628 -12.23 5.77 5.61
CA GLN A 628 -13.12 6.42 4.66
C GLN A 628 -12.94 7.93 4.74
N ILE A 629 -12.55 8.54 3.61
CA ILE A 629 -12.42 9.97 3.46
C ILE A 629 -13.51 10.45 2.50
N HIS A 630 -14.54 11.06 3.06
CA HIS A 630 -15.72 11.56 2.38
C HIS A 630 -15.80 13.06 2.43
N ARG A 631 -15.76 13.70 1.27
CA ARG A 631 -15.93 15.16 1.14
C ARG A 631 -14.94 15.95 2.02
N ALA A 632 -13.82 15.32 2.40
CA ALA A 632 -12.81 15.98 3.21
C ALA A 632 -12.05 16.97 2.35
N LYS A 633 -11.68 18.09 2.96
CA LYS A 633 -10.87 19.12 2.33
C LYS A 633 -9.73 19.52 3.24
N ASP A 634 -8.50 19.61 2.74
CA ASP A 634 -7.30 19.96 3.49
C ASP A 634 -6.86 18.86 4.50
N LEU A 635 -7.14 17.59 4.22
CA LEU A 635 -6.77 16.45 5.07
C LEU A 635 -5.33 16.01 4.84
N GLN A 636 -4.58 15.81 5.95
CA GLN A 636 -3.23 15.26 5.92
C GLN A 636 -3.14 13.90 6.60
N LEU A 637 -2.53 12.93 5.93
CA LEU A 637 -2.01 11.71 6.53
C LEU A 637 -0.49 11.75 6.38
N ARG A 638 0.22 12.05 7.47
CA ARG A 638 1.66 12.29 7.41
C ARG A 638 2.48 11.51 8.43
N ASN A 639 3.58 10.92 8.00
CA ASN A 639 4.55 10.31 8.91
C ASN A 639 3.93 9.24 9.83
N ASN A 640 2.96 8.49 9.32
CA ASN A 640 2.30 7.43 10.09
C ASN A 640 2.90 6.05 9.80
N MET A 641 2.67 5.13 10.71
CA MET A 641 2.84 3.69 10.51
C MET A 641 1.44 3.10 10.40
N MET A 642 1.16 2.40 9.31
CA MET A 642 -0.12 1.77 9.01
C MET A 642 0.12 0.27 8.86
N GLU A 643 0.12 -0.44 10.00
CA GLU A 643 0.38 -1.88 10.09
C GLU A 643 -0.92 -2.68 9.93
N ALA A 644 -1.02 -3.50 8.89
CA ALA A 644 -2.15 -4.39 8.64
C ALA A 644 -3.51 -3.67 8.61
N ILE A 645 -3.56 -2.48 8.00
CA ILE A 645 -4.81 -1.77 7.76
C ILE A 645 -5.50 -2.30 6.49
N LEU A 646 -6.83 -2.26 6.46
CA LEU A 646 -7.63 -2.75 5.34
C LEU A 646 -7.42 -1.91 4.06
N GLY A 647 -7.18 -0.61 4.22
CA GLY A 647 -6.95 0.35 3.14
C GLY A 647 -7.51 1.74 3.45
N ILE A 648 -7.08 2.74 2.68
CA ILE A 648 -7.64 4.09 2.68
C ILE A 648 -8.45 4.30 1.41
N THR A 649 -9.72 4.67 1.54
CA THR A 649 -10.57 5.00 0.40
C THR A 649 -11.03 6.45 0.49
N VAL A 650 -10.77 7.20 -0.58
CA VAL A 650 -11.15 8.61 -0.75
C VAL A 650 -12.25 8.68 -1.80
N PHE A 651 -13.45 9.06 -1.40
CA PHE A 651 -14.60 9.08 -2.30
C PHE A 651 -15.66 10.13 -1.92
N ALA A 652 -16.69 10.22 -2.76
CA ALA A 652 -17.81 11.13 -2.59
C ALA A 652 -19.12 10.40 -2.85
N ASP A 653 -20.03 10.42 -1.87
CA ASP A 653 -21.39 9.89 -2.05
C ASP A 653 -22.16 10.59 -3.17
N VAL A 654 -23.17 9.89 -3.70
CA VAL A 654 -24.17 10.42 -4.63
C VAL A 654 -24.69 11.79 -4.14
N ASN A 655 -24.66 12.80 -5.00
CA ASN A 655 -25.07 14.21 -4.73
C ASN A 655 -24.16 15.16 -3.90
N THR A 656 -22.89 14.84 -3.59
CA THR A 656 -21.98 15.76 -2.85
C THR A 656 -20.66 16.15 -3.54
N GLU A 657 -20.00 17.22 -3.05
CA GLU A 657 -18.69 17.66 -3.54
C GLU A 657 -17.62 16.59 -3.28
N GLY A 658 -16.68 16.43 -4.22
CA GLY A 658 -15.59 15.47 -4.06
C GLY A 658 -14.60 15.90 -2.98
N PRO A 659 -13.90 14.96 -2.32
CA PRO A 659 -12.72 15.28 -1.54
C PRO A 659 -11.72 16.11 -2.34
N GLU A 660 -11.08 17.08 -1.70
CA GLU A 660 -10.03 17.88 -2.33
C GLU A 660 -8.91 18.23 -1.37
N ASP A 661 -7.75 18.63 -1.89
CA ASP A 661 -6.60 19.03 -1.07
C ASP A 661 -6.16 17.93 -0.08
N ILE A 662 -5.98 16.71 -0.57
CA ILE A 662 -5.61 15.54 0.24
C ILE A 662 -4.12 15.28 0.11
N SER A 663 -3.40 15.15 1.23
CA SER A 663 -2.00 14.74 1.21
C SER A 663 -1.75 13.46 2.03
N ILE A 664 -1.09 12.50 1.39
CA ILE A 664 -0.64 11.24 1.99
C ILE A 664 0.87 11.23 1.85
N VAL A 665 1.59 11.63 2.91
CA VAL A 665 3.02 11.94 2.84
C VAL A 665 3.82 11.18 3.88
N ARG A 666 4.93 10.53 3.47
CA ARG A 666 5.87 9.90 4.42
C ARG A 666 5.25 8.81 5.30
N ASN A 667 4.21 8.12 4.85
CA ASN A 667 3.62 7.01 5.61
C ASN A 667 4.31 5.69 5.27
N VAL A 668 4.31 4.77 6.22
CA VAL A 668 4.69 3.38 6.02
C VAL A 668 3.42 2.55 6.05
N PHE A 669 3.02 1.98 4.92
CA PHE A 669 1.98 0.97 4.82
C PHE A 669 2.66 -0.38 4.89
N TRP A 670 2.37 -1.15 5.91
CA TRP A 670 3.01 -2.44 6.11
C TRP A 670 1.97 -3.52 6.37
N TYR A 671 1.91 -4.53 5.53
CA TYR A 671 1.10 -5.72 5.75
C TYR A 671 2.02 -6.90 6.03
N PRO A 672 2.22 -7.27 7.31
CA PRO A 672 3.06 -8.41 7.67
C PRO A 672 2.66 -9.69 6.94
N GLU A 673 3.65 -10.51 6.58
CA GLU A 673 3.41 -11.76 5.85
C GLU A 673 2.51 -12.74 6.64
N ARG A 674 2.42 -12.59 7.98
CA ARG A 674 1.49 -13.34 8.83
C ARG A 674 0.01 -13.10 8.51
N TYR A 675 -0.34 -12.10 7.72
CA TYR A 675 -1.72 -11.83 7.30
C TYR A 675 -2.03 -12.33 5.89
N ILE A 676 -1.06 -12.93 5.20
CA ILE A 676 -1.29 -13.56 3.90
C ILE A 676 -1.97 -14.91 4.16
N GLY A 677 -3.23 -15.03 3.78
CA GLY A 677 -4.01 -16.27 3.89
C GLY A 677 -3.28 -17.48 3.28
N GLY A 678 -3.44 -18.64 3.91
CA GLY A 678 -2.78 -19.89 3.51
C GLY A 678 -1.36 -20.06 4.06
N ARG A 679 -0.85 -19.12 4.87
CA ARG A 679 0.41 -19.26 5.59
C ARG A 679 0.19 -19.63 7.04
N ALA A 680 1.06 -20.50 7.59
CA ALA A 680 0.95 -20.99 8.96
C ALA A 680 0.78 -19.88 10.01
N GLU A 681 1.42 -18.74 9.80
CA GLU A 681 1.36 -17.58 10.69
C GLU A 681 0.00 -16.85 10.67
N ALA A 682 -0.80 -17.01 9.61
CA ALA A 682 -2.16 -16.50 9.52
C ALA A 682 -3.15 -17.31 10.37
N ARG A 683 -2.74 -18.48 10.87
CA ARG A 683 -3.53 -19.33 11.77
C ARG A 683 -4.95 -19.59 11.24
N GLY A 684 -5.06 -19.82 9.93
CA GLY A 684 -6.28 -20.16 9.21
C GLY A 684 -7.19 -18.99 8.90
N ARG A 685 -6.78 -17.75 9.25
CA ARG A 685 -7.53 -16.54 8.95
C ARG A 685 -7.22 -16.04 7.54
N TYR A 686 -8.26 -15.65 6.81
CA TYR A 686 -8.13 -14.94 5.55
C TYR A 686 -8.37 -13.46 5.79
N TYR A 687 -7.28 -12.71 5.88
CA TYR A 687 -7.35 -11.28 6.11
C TYR A 687 -7.66 -10.52 4.84
N LEU A 688 -8.85 -9.93 4.77
CA LEU A 688 -9.21 -9.01 3.71
C LEU A 688 -8.22 -7.85 3.70
N SER A 689 -7.58 -7.70 2.55
CA SER A 689 -6.78 -6.55 2.18
C SER A 689 -7.41 -5.96 0.93
N ARG A 690 -7.63 -4.64 0.94
CA ARG A 690 -7.95 -3.88 -0.27
C ARG A 690 -6.68 -3.20 -0.77
N HIS A 691 -6.84 -2.13 -1.53
CA HIS A 691 -5.73 -1.26 -1.87
C HIS A 691 -5.24 -0.53 -0.63
N HIS A 692 -3.93 -0.25 -0.54
CA HIS A 692 -3.44 0.60 0.54
C HIS A 692 -4.07 2.00 0.44
N VAL A 693 -4.18 2.53 -0.77
CA VAL A 693 -4.88 3.79 -1.08
C VAL A 693 -5.77 3.59 -2.30
N GLU A 694 -6.99 4.09 -2.25
CA GLU A 694 -7.97 4.05 -3.33
C GLU A 694 -8.61 5.44 -3.46
N PHE A 695 -8.39 6.12 -4.60
CA PHE A 695 -9.11 7.35 -4.92
C PHE A 695 -10.22 7.05 -5.90
N LYS A 696 -11.46 7.14 -5.43
CA LYS A 696 -12.66 6.97 -6.26
C LYS A 696 -13.16 8.29 -6.85
N SER A 697 -12.91 9.37 -6.13
CA SER A 697 -13.11 10.75 -6.56
C SER A 697 -12.28 11.68 -5.67
N VAL A 698 -11.36 12.44 -6.27
CA VAL A 698 -10.51 13.39 -5.56
C VAL A 698 -9.99 14.47 -6.50
N GLN A 699 -9.81 15.68 -5.98
CA GLN A 699 -9.16 16.77 -6.69
C GLN A 699 -7.96 17.28 -5.89
N ARG A 700 -6.82 17.52 -6.54
CA ARG A 700 -5.62 18.08 -5.88
C ARG A 700 -5.12 17.15 -4.75
N ALA A 701 -4.69 15.95 -5.14
CA ALA A 701 -4.14 14.97 -4.22
C ALA A 701 -2.62 14.83 -4.39
N LEU A 702 -1.89 14.76 -3.27
CA LEU A 702 -0.45 14.49 -3.24
C LEU A 702 -0.17 13.19 -2.48
N VAL A 703 0.43 12.22 -3.16
CA VAL A 703 0.93 10.98 -2.55
C VAL A 703 2.45 10.97 -2.66
N ARG A 704 3.14 11.34 -1.57
CA ARG A 704 4.59 11.57 -1.60
C ARG A 704 5.38 10.80 -0.56
N GLY A 705 6.49 10.17 -0.97
CA GLY A 705 7.47 9.67 -0.02
C GLY A 705 6.94 8.54 0.87
N ASN A 706 5.91 7.80 0.45
CA ASN A 706 5.37 6.68 1.22
C ASN A 706 6.15 5.40 0.92
N PHE A 707 6.12 4.46 1.87
CA PHE A 707 6.69 3.12 1.73
C PHE A 707 5.56 2.09 1.86
N TYR A 708 5.22 1.42 0.77
CA TYR A 708 4.20 0.39 0.69
C TYR A 708 4.85 -0.98 0.68
N GLN A 709 4.68 -1.75 1.75
CA GLN A 709 5.24 -3.08 1.90
C GLN A 709 4.17 -4.11 2.23
N GLY A 710 4.04 -5.13 1.37
CA GLY A 710 3.02 -6.16 1.56
C GLY A 710 1.64 -5.62 1.21
N ASN A 711 1.06 -6.11 0.13
CA ASN A 711 -0.38 -5.97 -0.11
C ASN A 711 -0.91 -7.26 -0.75
N PRO A 712 -1.41 -8.21 0.04
CA PRO A 712 -1.94 -9.43 -0.54
C PRO A 712 -3.17 -9.13 -1.39
N ALA A 713 -3.38 -9.87 -2.47
CA ALA A 713 -4.60 -9.83 -3.26
C ALA A 713 -5.67 -10.74 -2.63
N ASN A 714 -6.31 -10.29 -1.53
CA ASN A 714 -7.32 -11.08 -0.81
C ASN A 714 -8.75 -10.52 -0.92
N GLY A 715 -8.95 -9.21 -0.74
CA GLY A 715 -10.27 -8.58 -0.86
C GLY A 715 -10.57 -8.02 -2.24
N GLN A 716 -9.53 -7.72 -3.01
CA GLN A 716 -9.65 -7.36 -4.42
C GLN A 716 -8.65 -8.20 -5.23
N PRO A 717 -9.04 -8.70 -6.41
CA PRO A 717 -8.25 -9.67 -7.18
C PRO A 717 -6.88 -9.16 -7.63
N THR A 718 -6.60 -7.85 -7.51
CA THR A 718 -5.36 -7.24 -7.99
C THR A 718 -4.42 -6.78 -6.87
N GLY A 719 -4.89 -6.60 -5.62
CA GLY A 719 -4.04 -6.21 -4.48
C GLY A 719 -3.14 -4.98 -4.74
N ILE A 720 -3.62 -4.01 -5.50
CA ILE A 720 -2.82 -2.88 -5.98
C ILE A 720 -2.56 -1.91 -4.84
N SER A 721 -1.38 -1.31 -4.79
CA SER A 721 -1.02 -0.41 -3.69
C SER A 721 -1.80 0.91 -3.77
N ILE A 722 -1.85 1.54 -4.95
CA ILE A 722 -2.68 2.73 -5.20
C ILE A 722 -3.64 2.46 -6.35
N ALA A 723 -4.94 2.51 -6.06
CA ALA A 723 -5.99 2.37 -7.05
C ALA A 723 -6.67 3.72 -7.33
N LEU A 724 -6.98 3.96 -8.60
CA LEU A 724 -7.66 5.14 -9.11
C LEU A 724 -8.93 4.73 -9.88
N PRO A 725 -9.89 4.02 -9.26
CA PRO A 725 -11.11 3.62 -9.95
C PRO A 725 -12.05 4.81 -10.12
N LEU A 726 -12.56 5.03 -11.32
CA LEU A 726 -13.64 6.01 -11.49
C LEU A 726 -14.93 5.44 -10.89
N GLN A 727 -15.43 6.07 -9.82
CA GLN A 727 -16.77 5.78 -9.33
C GLN A 727 -17.73 6.89 -9.72
N SER A 728 -18.87 6.52 -10.30
CA SER A 728 -19.92 7.47 -10.61
C SER A 728 -20.77 7.65 -9.36
N GLY A 729 -20.77 8.87 -8.85
CA GLY A 729 -21.98 9.33 -8.17
C GLY A 729 -23.14 9.38 -9.17
N SER A 730 -24.37 9.44 -8.68
CA SER A 730 -25.58 9.68 -9.49
C SER A 730 -25.34 10.63 -10.67
N ALA A 731 -26.03 10.39 -11.80
CA ALA A 731 -25.78 11.02 -13.11
C ALA A 731 -25.81 12.56 -13.19
N THR A 732 -26.11 13.24 -12.09
CA THR A 732 -26.16 14.70 -11.97
C THR A 732 -24.82 15.34 -11.61
N ALA A 733 -23.78 14.56 -11.28
CA ALA A 733 -22.54 15.08 -10.72
C ALA A 733 -21.32 15.02 -11.66
N ILE A 734 -21.38 15.78 -12.76
CA ILE A 734 -20.34 15.81 -13.81
C ILE A 734 -18.98 16.29 -13.27
N ASP A 735 -18.94 17.13 -12.23
CA ASP A 735 -17.70 17.66 -11.65
C ASP A 735 -16.90 16.66 -10.79
N ARG A 736 -17.35 15.39 -10.73
CA ARG A 736 -16.69 14.32 -9.96
C ARG A 736 -15.77 13.51 -10.85
N THR A 737 -14.52 13.95 -10.91
CA THR A 737 -13.45 13.20 -11.55
C THR A 737 -12.23 13.13 -10.64
N LEU A 738 -11.33 12.24 -11.00
CA LEU A 738 -9.97 12.18 -10.49
C LEU A 738 -9.16 13.24 -11.25
N ARG A 739 -8.76 14.33 -10.59
CA ARG A 739 -7.94 15.36 -11.25
C ARG A 739 -6.89 15.96 -10.35
N ASP A 740 -5.81 16.44 -10.97
CA ASP A 740 -4.70 17.08 -10.27
C ASP A 740 -4.10 16.14 -9.20
N ILE A 741 -3.71 14.93 -9.61
CA ILE A 741 -3.16 13.92 -8.70
C ILE A 741 -1.68 13.75 -8.99
N GLU A 742 -0.83 13.95 -7.98
CA GLU A 742 0.61 13.72 -8.07
C GLU A 742 1.02 12.57 -7.13
N ILE A 743 1.66 11.55 -7.70
CA ILE A 743 2.18 10.38 -7.00
C ILE A 743 3.69 10.35 -7.18
N GLU A 744 4.44 10.74 -6.15
CA GLU A 744 5.88 10.94 -6.28
C GLU A 744 6.74 10.37 -5.14
N TYR A 745 7.96 9.96 -5.48
CA TYR A 745 8.96 9.53 -4.49
C TYR A 745 8.51 8.36 -3.59
N ASN A 746 7.57 7.53 -4.02
CA ASN A 746 7.09 6.40 -3.23
C ASN A 746 7.89 5.13 -3.54
N THR A 747 7.86 4.17 -2.61
CA THR A 747 8.44 2.84 -2.82
C THR A 747 7.39 1.77 -2.58
N PHE A 748 7.35 0.78 -3.47
CA PHE A 748 6.43 -0.34 -3.47
C PHE A 748 7.26 -1.60 -3.44
N TYR A 749 7.15 -2.36 -2.36
CA TYR A 749 7.97 -3.54 -2.13
C TYR A 749 7.10 -4.71 -1.71
N LYS A 750 7.28 -5.88 -2.35
CA LYS A 750 6.53 -7.09 -1.97
C LYS A 750 5.00 -6.91 -2.04
N ASN A 751 4.50 -6.20 -3.05
CA ASN A 751 3.06 -5.98 -3.25
C ASN A 751 2.54 -6.84 -4.40
N ALA A 752 1.23 -7.11 -4.43
CA ALA A 752 0.62 -7.78 -5.57
C ALA A 752 0.57 -6.89 -6.83
N GLY A 753 0.44 -5.56 -6.65
CA GLY A 753 0.46 -4.58 -7.74
C GLY A 753 0.94 -3.18 -7.30
N PHE A 754 1.25 -2.34 -8.28
CA PHE A 754 1.85 -1.01 -8.08
C PHE A 754 0.81 0.12 -8.14
N ILE A 755 0.43 0.62 -9.33
CA ILE A 755 -0.61 1.66 -9.51
C ILE A 755 -1.57 1.23 -10.63
N ASP A 756 -2.87 1.51 -10.49
CA ASP A 756 -3.85 1.22 -11.54
C ASP A 756 -4.98 2.26 -11.58
N LEU A 757 -5.31 2.69 -12.80
CA LEU A 757 -6.45 3.53 -13.14
C LEU A 757 -7.52 2.62 -13.73
N PHE A 758 -8.49 2.24 -12.91
CA PHE A 758 -9.57 1.35 -13.33
C PHE A 758 -10.70 2.11 -14.03
N GLY A 759 -11.34 1.42 -14.97
CA GLY A 759 -12.61 1.80 -15.56
C GLY A 759 -13.73 1.95 -14.53
N ILE A 760 -14.92 2.29 -15.04
CA ILE A 760 -16.08 2.65 -14.22
C ILE A 760 -16.51 1.46 -13.36
N ASN A 761 -16.49 1.63 -12.04
CA ASN A 761 -16.80 0.56 -11.08
C ASN A 761 -18.31 0.26 -11.00
N ASP A 762 -19.19 1.26 -11.16
CA ASP A 762 -20.55 1.15 -10.59
C ASP A 762 -21.77 1.54 -11.46
N ASN A 763 -21.64 1.98 -12.73
CA ASN A 763 -22.79 2.15 -13.66
C ASN A 763 -22.37 2.67 -15.06
N SER A 764 -23.31 2.69 -16.01
CA SER A 764 -23.11 3.12 -17.40
C SER A 764 -23.21 4.63 -17.66
N VAL A 765 -23.06 5.48 -16.64
CA VAL A 765 -23.20 6.93 -16.79
C VAL A 765 -21.94 7.51 -17.45
N ARG A 766 -22.06 8.58 -18.25
CA ARG A 766 -20.89 9.27 -18.81
C ARG A 766 -20.11 9.99 -17.71
N HIS A 767 -18.80 9.77 -17.67
CA HIS A 767 -17.88 10.43 -16.75
C HIS A 767 -17.02 11.44 -17.49
N LEU A 768 -16.54 12.44 -16.76
CA LEU A 768 -15.29 13.06 -17.13
C LEU A 768 -14.17 12.04 -16.88
N SER A 769 -13.31 11.84 -17.88
CA SER A 769 -12.09 11.08 -17.75
C SER A 769 -11.25 11.60 -16.56
N PRO A 770 -10.43 10.79 -15.88
CA PRO A 770 -9.38 11.27 -14.99
C PRO A 770 -8.48 12.22 -15.76
N GLN A 771 -8.12 13.36 -15.17
CA GLN A 771 -7.38 14.41 -15.88
C GLN A 771 -6.14 14.85 -15.09
N ARG A 772 -5.04 15.14 -15.77
CA ARG A 772 -3.87 15.79 -15.16
C ARG A 772 -3.33 14.97 -13.98
N ILE A 773 -2.98 13.72 -14.27
CA ILE A 773 -2.41 12.79 -13.29
C ILE A 773 -0.93 12.61 -13.60
N ARG A 774 -0.09 12.70 -12.57
CA ARG A 774 1.35 12.52 -12.70
C ARG A 774 1.88 11.48 -11.73
N VAL A 775 2.62 10.52 -12.26
CA VAL A 775 3.30 9.45 -11.52
C VAL A 775 4.79 9.56 -11.79
N ILE A 776 5.56 10.01 -10.80
CA ILE A 776 6.98 10.36 -11.02
C ILE A 776 7.92 9.90 -9.91
N HIS A 777 9.14 9.47 -10.25
CA HIS A 777 10.17 9.12 -9.25
C HIS A 777 9.75 8.04 -8.25
N ASN A 778 8.93 7.07 -8.65
CA ASN A 778 8.54 5.96 -7.79
C ASN A 778 9.43 4.73 -8.04
N LEU A 779 9.68 3.94 -7.00
CA LEU A 779 10.40 2.67 -7.05
C LEU A 779 9.43 1.51 -6.79
N ALA A 780 9.29 0.59 -7.74
CA ALA A 780 8.57 -0.68 -7.53
C ALA A 780 9.55 -1.85 -7.58
N ALA A 781 9.51 -2.74 -6.60
CA ALA A 781 10.42 -3.88 -6.50
C ALA A 781 9.72 -5.11 -5.93
N ASN A 782 10.01 -6.29 -6.47
CA ASN A 782 9.39 -7.55 -6.06
C ASN A 782 7.85 -7.45 -6.04
N ILE A 783 7.28 -6.97 -7.13
CA ILE A 783 5.82 -6.99 -7.34
C ILE A 783 5.46 -8.37 -7.87
N ASP A 784 4.61 -9.10 -7.13
CA ASP A 784 4.29 -10.49 -7.39
C ASP A 784 2.86 -10.85 -6.95
N VAL A 785 1.91 -10.75 -7.87
CA VAL A 785 0.51 -11.12 -7.59
C VAL A 785 0.34 -12.59 -7.21
N VAL A 786 1.23 -13.49 -7.68
CA VAL A 786 1.11 -14.94 -7.41
C VAL A 786 1.57 -15.24 -5.99
N ARG A 787 2.73 -14.71 -5.60
CA ARG A 787 3.30 -14.88 -4.25
C ARG A 787 2.50 -14.15 -3.18
N PHE A 788 1.94 -12.98 -3.52
CA PHE A 788 1.10 -12.20 -2.63
C PHE A 788 -0.40 -12.51 -2.82
N ARG A 789 -0.73 -13.67 -3.39
CA ARG A 789 -2.10 -14.19 -3.41
C ARG A 789 -2.38 -14.99 -2.14
N THR A 790 -3.59 -14.85 -1.61
CA THR A 790 -4.08 -15.63 -0.45
C THR A 790 -4.89 -16.87 -0.87
N PHE A 791 -5.51 -16.85 -2.04
CA PHE A 791 -6.31 -17.97 -2.53
C PHE A 791 -5.44 -19.03 -3.21
N PRO A 792 -5.60 -20.32 -2.87
CA PRO A 792 -4.98 -21.43 -3.59
C PRO A 792 -5.27 -21.31 -5.09
N ALA A 793 -4.22 -21.39 -5.92
CA ALA A 793 -4.28 -21.13 -7.37
C ALA A 793 -5.32 -21.98 -8.13
N GLY A 794 -5.83 -23.08 -7.55
CA GLY A 794 -6.81 -23.97 -8.16
C GLY A 794 -8.29 -23.61 -7.98
N GLN A 795 -8.67 -22.59 -7.18
CA GLN A 795 -10.09 -22.35 -6.86
C GLN A 795 -10.75 -21.15 -7.54
N ALA A 796 -10.00 -20.26 -8.18
CA ALA A 796 -10.58 -19.11 -8.89
C ALA A 796 -11.15 -19.44 -10.27
N GLY A 797 -11.18 -20.73 -10.65
CA GLY A 797 -11.55 -21.14 -12.00
C GLY A 797 -13.03 -21.01 -12.36
N THR A 798 -13.98 -20.96 -11.42
CA THR A 798 -15.40 -21.16 -11.80
C THR A 798 -16.48 -20.57 -10.87
N GLN A 799 -16.17 -19.98 -9.72
CA GLN A 799 -17.26 -19.47 -8.86
C GLN A 799 -17.54 -17.98 -9.11
N ASP A 800 -18.72 -17.74 -9.69
CA ASP A 800 -19.46 -16.48 -9.88
C ASP A 800 -19.53 -15.65 -8.57
N TYR A 801 -18.43 -15.07 -8.12
CA TYR A 801 -18.53 -13.80 -7.40
C TYR A 801 -18.96 -12.79 -8.45
N GLY A 802 -20.19 -12.25 -8.34
CA GLY A 802 -20.88 -11.46 -9.39
C GLY A 802 -20.13 -10.25 -9.99
N TRP A 803 -18.91 -9.98 -9.55
CA TRP A 803 -17.87 -9.28 -10.30
C TRP A 803 -17.23 -10.23 -11.31
N ARG A 804 -17.94 -10.53 -12.41
CA ARG A 804 -17.35 -11.19 -13.58
C ARG A 804 -16.33 -10.26 -14.22
N MET A 805 -15.13 -10.16 -13.63
CA MET A 805 -13.94 -9.92 -14.42
C MET A 805 -13.60 -11.24 -15.11
N ASP A 806 -14.34 -11.51 -16.19
CA ASP A 806 -14.10 -12.65 -17.06
C ASP A 806 -12.64 -12.62 -17.55
N VAL A 807 -11.83 -13.51 -16.98
CA VAL A 807 -10.71 -14.20 -17.64
C VAL A 807 -9.50 -13.40 -18.16
N ALA A 808 -9.35 -12.09 -17.88
CA ALA A 808 -8.03 -11.47 -18.01
C ALA A 808 -7.15 -11.95 -16.83
N PRO A 809 -6.14 -12.82 -17.07
CA PRO A 809 -5.43 -13.50 -15.99
C PRO A 809 -4.81 -12.47 -15.04
N TYR A 810 -5.03 -12.74 -13.75
CA TYR A 810 -4.41 -12.15 -12.56
C TYR A 810 -2.95 -11.78 -12.78
N SER A 811 -2.72 -10.64 -13.43
CA SER A 811 -1.41 -10.12 -13.79
C SER A 811 -1.04 -9.11 -12.74
N GLY A 812 0.18 -9.21 -12.19
CA GLY A 812 0.69 -8.19 -11.27
C GLY A 812 0.88 -6.89 -12.03
N ARG A 813 -0.15 -6.05 -12.09
CA ARG A 813 -0.08 -4.82 -12.89
C ARG A 813 0.91 -3.87 -12.25
N VAL A 814 1.93 -3.51 -13.03
CA VAL A 814 2.87 -2.46 -12.67
C VAL A 814 2.16 -1.13 -12.87
N PHE A 815 1.61 -0.91 -14.07
CA PHE A 815 0.72 0.20 -14.35
C PHE A 815 -0.47 -0.24 -15.21
N GLY A 816 -1.69 0.06 -14.77
CA GLY A 816 -2.90 -0.12 -15.57
C GLY A 816 -3.61 1.21 -15.81
N ALA A 817 -4.12 1.42 -17.02
CA ALA A 817 -5.04 2.49 -17.35
C ALA A 817 -6.17 1.93 -18.20
N LEU A 818 -7.13 1.32 -17.52
CA LEU A 818 -8.32 0.72 -18.13
C LEU A 818 -9.45 1.73 -18.37
N ALA A 819 -9.36 2.92 -17.79
CA ALA A 819 -10.30 4.01 -18.03
C ALA A 819 -9.79 4.98 -19.10
N PRO A 820 -10.68 5.66 -19.83
CA PRO A 820 -10.33 6.87 -20.58
C PRO A 820 -9.68 7.88 -19.65
N PHE A 821 -8.57 8.50 -20.04
CA PHE A 821 -7.89 9.55 -19.27
C PHE A 821 -7.48 10.73 -20.16
N GLU A 822 -7.16 11.86 -19.53
CA GLU A 822 -6.62 13.06 -20.17
C GLU A 822 -5.36 13.52 -19.42
N ASP A 823 -4.29 13.86 -20.13
CA ASP A 823 -3.06 14.39 -19.55
C ASP A 823 -2.44 13.49 -18.44
N LEU A 824 -2.29 12.20 -18.74
CA LEU A 824 -1.63 11.24 -17.85
C LEU A 824 -0.13 11.22 -18.13
N ARG A 825 0.68 11.43 -17.08
CA ARG A 825 2.14 11.43 -17.16
C ARG A 825 2.75 10.37 -16.26
N VAL A 826 3.58 9.49 -16.80
CA VAL A 826 4.34 8.48 -16.07
C VAL A 826 5.82 8.67 -16.37
N GLU A 827 6.53 9.30 -15.45
CA GLU A 827 7.87 9.84 -15.69
C GLU A 827 8.89 9.30 -14.68
N GLN A 828 10.11 8.97 -15.10
CA GLN A 828 11.22 8.75 -14.14
C GLN A 828 10.92 7.75 -13.02
N ASN A 829 10.13 6.71 -13.29
CA ASN A 829 9.88 5.63 -12.34
C ASN A 829 10.88 4.49 -12.58
N THR A 830 11.29 3.80 -11.52
CA THR A 830 12.09 2.57 -11.61
C THR A 830 11.25 1.39 -11.18
N VAL A 831 11.09 0.44 -12.09
CA VAL A 831 10.49 -0.86 -11.81
C VAL A 831 11.63 -1.86 -11.86
N LEU A 832 11.83 -2.57 -10.75
CA LEU A 832 12.75 -3.69 -10.65
C LEU A 832 12.00 -5.00 -10.93
N PRO A 833 12.72 -6.09 -11.22
CA PRO A 833 12.13 -7.34 -11.66
C PRO A 833 10.93 -7.75 -10.79
N THR A 834 9.84 -7.99 -11.50
CA THR A 834 8.57 -8.45 -10.97
C THR A 834 8.57 -9.97 -11.08
N LEU A 835 8.56 -10.62 -9.92
CA LEU A 835 8.50 -12.08 -9.86
C LEU A 835 7.03 -12.46 -10.04
N GLY A 836 6.71 -13.45 -10.86
CA GLY A 836 5.32 -13.90 -11.06
C GLY A 836 4.76 -13.69 -12.47
N GLY A 837 3.62 -14.34 -12.74
CA GLY A 837 3.02 -14.42 -14.07
C GLY A 837 2.43 -13.09 -14.55
N GLY A 838 2.90 -12.62 -15.71
CA GLY A 838 2.27 -11.54 -16.49
C GLY A 838 2.30 -10.11 -15.93
N PRO A 839 3.34 -9.60 -15.23
CA PRO A 839 3.42 -8.19 -14.92
C PRO A 839 3.50 -7.33 -16.18
N HIS A 840 2.36 -6.78 -16.59
CA HIS A 840 2.30 -5.79 -17.64
C HIS A 840 2.89 -4.49 -17.10
N LEU A 841 3.90 -3.97 -17.82
CA LEU A 841 4.42 -2.64 -17.54
C LEU A 841 3.31 -1.61 -17.71
N TRP A 842 2.52 -1.77 -18.78
CA TRP A 842 1.38 -0.94 -19.08
C TRP A 842 0.26 -1.79 -19.66
N LEU A 843 -0.95 -1.66 -19.12
CA LEU A 843 -2.18 -2.18 -19.72
C LEU A 843 -3.12 -1.01 -20.01
N GLY A 844 -3.26 -0.62 -21.28
CA GLY A 844 -4.16 0.45 -21.70
C GLY A 844 -5.48 -0.11 -22.22
N GLY A 845 -6.58 0.29 -21.61
CA GLY A 845 -7.94 -0.02 -22.07
C GLY A 845 -8.64 1.26 -22.54
N SER A 846 -9.30 1.17 -23.70
CA SER A 846 -10.22 2.14 -24.31
C SER A 846 -9.64 3.19 -25.28
N GLU A 847 -10.40 3.40 -26.36
CA GLU A 847 -10.10 4.21 -27.56
C GLU A 847 -10.20 5.73 -27.33
N THR A 848 -10.47 6.20 -26.10
CA THR A 848 -10.83 7.61 -25.82
C THR A 848 -9.87 8.35 -24.89
N SER A 849 -8.66 7.82 -24.65
CA SER A 849 -7.63 8.51 -23.87
C SER A 849 -6.84 9.53 -24.70
N GLY A 850 -6.48 10.66 -24.09
CA GLY A 850 -5.66 11.72 -24.69
C GLY A 850 -4.52 12.17 -23.78
N GLY A 851 -3.42 12.66 -24.36
CA GLY A 851 -2.33 13.27 -23.60
C GLY A 851 -1.54 12.31 -22.72
N LEU A 852 -1.30 11.07 -23.17
CA LEU A 852 -0.41 10.13 -22.46
C LEU A 852 1.06 10.50 -22.70
N VAL A 853 1.80 10.73 -21.62
CA VAL A 853 3.26 10.84 -21.64
C VAL A 853 3.87 9.73 -20.79
N VAL A 854 4.71 8.88 -21.37
CA VAL A 854 5.53 7.91 -20.63
C VAL A 854 6.99 8.18 -20.97
N ALA A 855 7.75 8.71 -20.02
CA ALA A 855 9.12 9.15 -20.30
C ALA A 855 10.13 8.87 -19.19
N ASN A 856 11.39 8.63 -19.57
CA ASN A 856 12.51 8.49 -18.62
C ASN A 856 12.34 7.36 -17.59
N ASN A 857 11.50 6.34 -17.84
CA ASN A 857 11.32 5.24 -16.89
C ASN A 857 12.38 4.15 -17.08
N ILE A 858 12.70 3.42 -16.01
CA ILE A 858 13.53 2.21 -16.03
C ILE A 858 12.61 1.02 -15.72
N THR A 859 12.60 0.02 -16.61
CA THR A 859 11.66 -1.12 -16.50
C THR A 859 12.34 -2.42 -16.91
N PRO A 860 12.07 -3.56 -16.27
CA PRO A 860 12.71 -4.81 -16.63
C PRO A 860 11.92 -5.51 -17.75
N LEU A 861 12.63 -6.21 -18.63
CA LEU A 861 12.07 -7.19 -19.56
C LEU A 861 12.39 -8.58 -19.00
N SER A 862 11.39 -9.25 -18.41
CA SER A 862 11.51 -10.64 -17.95
C SER A 862 10.96 -11.58 -19.03
N GLU A 863 11.60 -12.72 -19.28
CA GLU A 863 11.15 -13.71 -20.28
C GLU A 863 10.50 -14.95 -19.67
N THR A 864 10.45 -15.09 -18.34
CA THR A 864 10.41 -16.42 -17.71
C THR A 864 9.09 -17.18 -17.75
N THR A 865 7.95 -16.60 -18.20
CA THR A 865 6.69 -17.37 -18.23
C THR A 865 5.88 -17.31 -19.52
N GLY A 866 6.47 -16.95 -20.67
CA GLY A 866 5.79 -17.07 -21.97
C GLY A 866 4.50 -16.23 -22.14
N GLN A 867 4.29 -15.22 -21.30
CA GLN A 867 3.23 -14.22 -21.46
C GLN A 867 3.85 -12.87 -21.78
N GLN A 868 3.23 -12.11 -22.68
CA GLN A 868 3.79 -10.89 -23.27
C GLN A 868 4.10 -9.82 -22.20
N TYR A 869 5.38 -9.42 -22.09
CA TYR A 869 5.87 -8.37 -21.20
C TYR A 869 6.11 -7.07 -21.99
N GLY A 870 5.62 -5.93 -21.47
CA GLY A 870 5.77 -4.62 -22.11
C GLY A 870 4.49 -3.78 -22.03
N ILE A 871 4.31 -2.89 -23.01
CA ILE A 871 3.09 -2.09 -23.21
C ILE A 871 2.08 -2.94 -23.99
N ARG A 872 1.00 -3.35 -23.33
CA ARG A 872 -0.11 -4.11 -23.93
C ARG A 872 -1.33 -3.21 -24.08
N GLY A 873 -1.88 -3.12 -25.29
CA GLY A 873 -3.24 -2.61 -25.50
C GLY A 873 -4.24 -3.72 -25.23
N ASP A 874 -5.27 -3.46 -24.43
CA ASP A 874 -6.33 -4.44 -24.18
C ASP A 874 -7.27 -4.50 -25.39
N THR A 875 -7.41 -5.67 -25.99
CA THR A 875 -8.40 -5.92 -27.03
C THR A 875 -9.68 -6.41 -26.35
N ASN A 876 -10.60 -5.49 -26.07
CA ASN A 876 -11.94 -5.77 -25.53
C ASN A 876 -12.80 -6.72 -26.40
N SER A 877 -12.28 -7.31 -27.47
CA SER A 877 -12.97 -8.36 -28.20
C SER A 877 -12.76 -9.70 -27.48
N ALA A 878 -13.85 -10.27 -26.94
CA ALA A 878 -13.94 -11.61 -26.37
C ALA A 878 -13.48 -12.77 -27.30
N THR A 879 -12.92 -12.47 -28.47
CA THR A 879 -12.18 -13.41 -29.32
C THR A 879 -10.69 -13.29 -28.99
N TYR A 880 -10.26 -14.11 -28.04
CA TYR A 880 -8.87 -14.34 -27.68
C TYR A 880 -8.15 -15.00 -28.87
N GLN A 881 -7.81 -14.22 -29.90
CA GLN A 881 -6.83 -14.63 -30.90
C GLN A 881 -5.47 -14.28 -30.29
N PRO A 882 -4.64 -15.25 -29.89
CA PRO A 882 -3.28 -14.95 -29.45
C PRO A 882 -2.59 -14.20 -30.60
N ALA A 883 -2.31 -12.92 -30.39
CA ALA A 883 -1.49 -12.17 -31.33
C ALA A 883 -0.17 -12.94 -31.48
N PRO A 884 0.30 -13.19 -32.72
CA PRO A 884 1.56 -13.89 -32.94
C PRO A 884 2.69 -13.21 -32.15
N GLU A 885 3.62 -14.04 -31.67
CA GLU A 885 4.66 -13.82 -30.64
C GLU A 885 5.64 -12.64 -30.87
N SER A 886 5.36 -11.71 -31.78
CA SER A 886 6.29 -10.68 -32.22
C SER A 886 5.97 -9.29 -31.64
N GLY A 887 6.75 -8.90 -30.62
CA GLY A 887 7.21 -7.51 -30.44
C GLY A 887 6.34 -6.57 -29.61
N PHE A 888 6.99 -5.54 -29.06
CA PHE A 888 6.35 -4.36 -28.47
C PHE A 888 5.22 -3.86 -29.39
N GLY A 889 3.97 -3.94 -28.92
CA GLY A 889 2.75 -3.67 -29.70
C GLY A 889 2.51 -2.19 -30.04
N TYR A 890 3.54 -1.42 -30.40
CA TYR A 890 3.40 -0.02 -30.81
C TYR A 890 2.50 0.13 -32.05
N ALA A 891 2.60 -0.81 -33.00
CA ALA A 891 1.73 -0.85 -34.18
C ALA A 891 0.23 -1.00 -33.80
N PHE A 892 -0.06 -1.74 -32.73
CA PHE A 892 -1.43 -1.99 -32.28
C PHE A 892 -2.05 -0.73 -31.64
N TRP A 893 -1.25 0.04 -30.90
CA TRP A 893 -1.69 1.32 -30.32
C TRP A 893 -1.96 2.37 -31.39
N LYS A 894 -1.10 2.50 -32.40
CA LYS A 894 -1.28 3.49 -33.46
C LYS A 894 -2.54 3.25 -34.29
N ASP A 895 -2.92 1.99 -34.50
CA ASP A 895 -4.13 1.65 -35.27
C ASP A 895 -5.43 1.86 -34.46
N GLN A 896 -5.42 1.70 -33.13
CA GLN A 896 -6.59 2.03 -32.29
C GLN A 896 -6.79 3.54 -32.08
N TYR A 897 -5.72 4.33 -32.05
CA TYR A 897 -5.79 5.79 -31.83
C TYR A 897 -5.74 6.63 -33.12
N ARG A 898 -6.08 6.07 -34.30
CA ARG A 898 -6.19 6.86 -35.54
C ARG A 898 -7.33 7.88 -35.44
N GLN A 899 -7.03 9.03 -34.86
CA GLN A 899 -7.82 10.24 -35.05
C GLN A 899 -7.54 10.81 -36.44
N GLY A 900 -8.54 11.48 -37.01
CA GLY A 900 -8.45 12.06 -38.35
C GLY A 900 -7.21 12.95 -38.54
N PRO A 901 -6.77 13.17 -39.79
CA PRO A 901 -5.58 13.98 -40.08
C PRO A 901 -5.69 15.38 -39.45
N GLY A 902 -4.77 15.72 -38.55
CA GLY A 902 -4.65 17.06 -37.95
C GLY A 902 -4.66 17.12 -36.41
N VAL A 903 -4.88 16.01 -35.69
CA VAL A 903 -4.75 15.98 -34.22
C VAL A 903 -3.30 15.63 -33.85
N PRO A 904 -2.62 16.43 -32.99
CA PRO A 904 -1.30 16.09 -32.46
C PRO A 904 -1.29 14.68 -31.85
N ASP A 905 -0.20 13.94 -32.04
CA ASP A 905 -0.09 12.55 -31.59
C ASP A 905 -0.40 12.47 -30.08
N PRO A 906 -1.50 11.81 -29.66
CA PRO A 906 -1.95 11.83 -28.26
C PRO A 906 -1.06 10.99 -27.33
N LEU A 907 -0.04 10.33 -27.89
CA LEU A 907 0.87 9.41 -27.22
C LEU A 907 2.32 9.87 -27.40
N ALA A 908 2.96 10.21 -26.28
CA ALA A 908 4.38 10.51 -26.19
C ALA A 908 5.11 9.42 -25.41
N LEU A 909 5.89 8.60 -26.10
CA LEU A 909 6.79 7.61 -25.49
C LEU A 909 8.24 8.03 -25.80
N TRP A 910 8.95 8.57 -24.81
CA TRP A 910 10.30 9.11 -25.01
C TRP A 910 11.26 8.61 -23.94
N ASP A 911 12.50 8.30 -24.32
CA ASP A 911 13.59 8.08 -23.37
C ASP A 911 13.26 7.03 -22.29
N ASN A 912 12.63 5.89 -22.62
CA ASN A 912 12.44 4.82 -21.63
C ASN A 912 13.57 3.78 -21.77
N VAL A 913 14.10 3.32 -20.63
CA VAL A 913 15.12 2.28 -20.55
C VAL A 913 14.45 0.96 -20.21
N VAL A 914 14.67 -0.04 -21.05
CA VAL A 914 14.23 -1.41 -20.85
C VAL A 914 15.44 -2.26 -20.50
N MET A 915 15.49 -2.75 -19.26
CA MET A 915 16.57 -3.60 -18.75
C MET A 915 16.24 -5.06 -19.00
N PRO A 916 16.98 -5.81 -19.83
CA PRO A 916 16.79 -7.25 -19.91
C PRO A 916 17.11 -7.89 -18.55
N CYS A 917 16.16 -8.63 -17.99
CA CYS A 917 16.36 -9.42 -16.77
C CYS A 917 16.09 -10.88 -17.11
N THR A 918 17.14 -11.69 -17.14
CA THR A 918 17.01 -13.13 -17.21
C THR A 918 16.91 -13.66 -15.78
N ASP A 919 15.72 -14.13 -15.38
CA ASP A 919 15.56 -14.97 -14.21
C ASP A 919 16.19 -16.33 -14.53
N ILE A 920 17.48 -16.47 -14.23
CA ILE A 920 18.16 -17.76 -14.31
C ILE A 920 17.72 -18.54 -13.08
N ALA A 921 16.76 -19.46 -13.25
CA ALA A 921 16.57 -20.52 -12.28
C ALA A 921 17.94 -21.21 -12.07
N GLU A 922 18.37 -21.40 -10.82
CA GLU A 922 19.73 -21.83 -10.42
C GLU A 922 20.23 -23.16 -11.04
N ASN A 923 19.44 -23.80 -11.90
CA ASN A 923 19.71 -25.10 -12.52
C ASN A 923 19.98 -25.06 -14.03
N GLU A 924 19.91 -23.92 -14.74
CA GLU A 924 20.27 -23.86 -16.18
C GLU A 924 21.69 -23.30 -16.40
N ASP A 925 22.44 -23.94 -17.29
CA ASP A 925 23.82 -23.60 -17.65
C ASP A 925 24.00 -22.12 -17.98
N ARG A 926 24.95 -21.49 -17.30
CA ARG A 926 25.29 -20.06 -17.41
C ARG A 926 25.61 -19.62 -18.85
N GLU A 927 26.12 -20.51 -19.69
CA GLU A 927 26.37 -20.23 -21.11
C GLU A 927 25.08 -20.15 -21.95
N ALA A 928 24.06 -20.96 -21.64
CA ALA A 928 22.77 -20.88 -22.33
C ALA A 928 22.05 -19.56 -22.02
N ALA A 929 22.21 -19.02 -20.81
CA ALA A 929 21.68 -17.72 -20.41
C ALA A 929 22.36 -16.55 -21.14
N LEU A 930 23.70 -16.58 -21.30
CA LEU A 930 24.43 -15.58 -22.08
C LEU A 930 24.04 -15.61 -23.57
N LEU A 931 23.76 -16.79 -24.13
CA LEU A 931 23.19 -16.94 -25.47
C LEU A 931 21.77 -16.33 -25.57
N LYS A 932 20.91 -16.50 -24.56
CA LYS A 932 19.58 -15.87 -24.49
C LYS A 932 19.67 -14.35 -24.39
N VAL A 933 20.56 -13.78 -23.56
CA VAL A 933 20.76 -12.32 -23.47
C VAL A 933 21.24 -11.72 -24.79
N ASN A 934 22.19 -12.36 -25.47
CA ASN A 934 22.63 -11.93 -26.80
C ASN A 934 21.49 -12.04 -27.83
N SER A 935 20.63 -13.06 -27.73
CA SER A 935 19.44 -13.17 -28.55
C SER A 935 18.43 -12.06 -28.27
N MET A 936 18.25 -11.63 -27.01
CA MET A 936 17.38 -10.51 -26.63
C MET A 936 17.89 -9.17 -27.15
N ALA A 937 19.21 -8.91 -27.05
CA ALA A 937 19.81 -7.70 -27.59
C ALA A 937 19.63 -7.65 -29.12
N SER A 938 19.79 -8.79 -29.79
CA SER A 938 19.53 -8.91 -31.23
C SER A 938 18.04 -8.82 -31.60
N PHE A 939 17.13 -9.35 -30.76
CA PHE A 939 15.68 -9.26 -30.94
C PHE A 939 15.19 -7.82 -30.77
N ALA A 940 15.67 -7.11 -29.76
CA ALA A 940 15.40 -5.69 -29.55
C ALA A 940 15.96 -4.84 -30.72
N ALA A 941 17.20 -5.10 -31.15
CA ALA A 941 17.79 -4.38 -32.29
C ALA A 941 17.01 -4.60 -33.60
N ASN A 942 16.50 -5.82 -33.83
CA ASN A 942 15.74 -6.17 -35.03
C ASN A 942 14.26 -5.76 -34.99
N HIS A 943 13.65 -5.56 -33.82
CA HIS A 943 12.26 -5.11 -33.68
C HIS A 943 12.07 -3.63 -33.33
N LEU A 944 13.13 -2.94 -32.88
CA LEU A 944 13.16 -1.46 -32.82
C LEU A 944 13.34 -0.84 -34.21
N ALA A 945 13.76 -1.62 -35.20
CA ALA A 945 13.62 -1.27 -36.60
C ALA A 945 12.14 -1.37 -37.00
N CYS A 946 11.33 -0.36 -36.65
CA CYS A 946 9.99 -0.20 -37.21
C CYS A 946 10.07 -0.31 -38.73
N ALA A 947 9.47 -1.33 -39.33
CA ALA A 947 9.50 -1.59 -40.77
C ALA A 947 8.73 -0.53 -41.63
N GLY A 948 8.51 0.68 -41.12
CA GLY A 948 7.69 1.73 -41.76
C GLY A 948 8.01 3.18 -41.38
N GLY A 949 9.21 3.50 -40.88
CA GLY A 949 9.61 4.88 -40.61
C GLY A 949 9.03 5.46 -39.31
N CYS A 950 9.51 4.97 -38.17
CA CYS A 950 9.27 5.64 -36.89
C CYS A 950 10.04 6.99 -36.86
N PRO A 951 9.48 8.05 -36.24
CA PRO A 951 10.22 9.28 -36.03
C PRO A 951 11.51 8.99 -35.23
N PRO A 952 12.63 9.66 -35.55
CA PRO A 952 13.96 9.38 -34.98
C PRO A 952 14.06 9.48 -33.45
N ASN A 953 13.03 9.99 -32.78
CA ASN A 953 13.00 10.26 -31.35
C ASN A 953 12.42 9.08 -30.53
N PHE A 954 12.08 7.96 -31.17
CA PHE A 954 11.41 6.80 -30.55
C PHE A 954 12.39 5.72 -30.03
N VAL A 955 13.69 5.99 -29.98
CA VAL A 955 14.69 4.98 -29.66
C VAL A 955 14.65 4.63 -28.16
N ASN A 956 13.94 3.55 -27.80
CA ASN A 956 14.18 2.84 -26.54
C ASN A 956 15.62 2.32 -26.58
N GLN A 957 16.50 2.89 -25.77
CA GLN A 957 17.87 2.39 -25.67
C GLN A 957 17.88 1.15 -24.78
N VAL A 958 18.04 -0.01 -25.41
CA VAL A 958 18.36 -1.25 -24.71
C VAL A 958 19.86 -1.23 -24.44
N THR A 959 20.25 -0.84 -23.24
CA THR A 959 21.64 -0.95 -22.82
C THR A 959 21.88 -2.38 -22.35
N SER A 960 22.71 -3.12 -23.08
CA SER A 960 23.28 -4.37 -22.58
C SER A 960 24.30 -4.04 -21.51
N THR A 961 23.85 -3.82 -20.27
CA THR A 961 24.75 -3.81 -19.13
C THR A 961 25.16 -5.25 -18.87
N ASP A 962 26.26 -5.68 -19.49
CA ASP A 962 26.92 -6.94 -19.15
C ASP A 962 27.19 -6.95 -17.64
N GLY A 963 26.46 -7.79 -16.88
CA GLY A 963 26.72 -8.04 -15.46
C GLY A 963 25.61 -7.74 -14.44
N MET A 964 24.38 -7.40 -14.84
CA MET A 964 23.29 -7.21 -13.86
C MET A 964 22.55 -8.52 -13.54
N HIS A 965 22.99 -9.23 -12.48
CA HIS A 965 22.21 -10.33 -11.90
C HIS A 965 21.10 -9.79 -10.98
N CYS A 966 19.84 -10.07 -11.33
CA CYS A 966 18.66 -9.51 -10.67
C CYS A 966 18.45 -9.99 -9.22
N LYS A 967 18.88 -11.22 -8.89
CA LYS A 967 18.59 -11.89 -7.62
C LYS A 967 19.52 -11.47 -6.47
N ASP A 968 20.81 -11.30 -6.73
CA ASP A 968 21.82 -10.95 -5.71
C ASP A 968 21.62 -9.52 -5.16
N ARG A 969 20.93 -8.64 -5.91
CA ARG A 969 20.67 -7.26 -5.49
C ARG A 969 19.40 -7.08 -4.67
N GLU A 970 18.49 -8.05 -4.62
CA GLU A 970 17.28 -7.93 -3.78
C GLU A 970 17.65 -7.77 -2.29
N GLN A 971 18.70 -8.47 -1.85
CA GLN A 971 19.25 -8.34 -0.50
C GLN A 971 20.12 -7.09 -0.31
N SER A 972 20.78 -6.58 -1.36
CA SER A 972 21.64 -5.39 -1.28
C SER A 972 20.86 -4.06 -1.31
N LEU A 973 19.68 -4.05 -1.98
CA LEU A 973 18.77 -2.90 -2.12
C LEU A 973 18.36 -2.27 -0.78
N PHE A 974 18.18 -3.11 0.24
CA PHE A 974 17.77 -2.67 1.57
C PHE A 974 18.90 -2.78 2.61
N GLY A 975 20.08 -3.28 2.20
CA GLY A 975 21.16 -3.66 3.11
C GLY A 975 22.32 -2.68 3.22
N SER A 976 22.70 -1.93 2.17
CA SER A 976 23.80 -0.91 2.28
C SER A 976 24.15 -0.13 0.99
N SER A 977 23.62 -0.43 -0.20
CA SER A 977 24.12 0.21 -1.44
C SER A 977 23.12 1.16 -2.11
N THR A 978 23.51 2.42 -2.25
CA THR A 978 22.84 3.52 -2.99
C THR A 978 22.78 3.34 -4.52
N ASP A 979 23.25 2.22 -5.06
CA ASP A 979 23.73 2.18 -6.45
C ASP A 979 22.77 1.45 -7.41
N PHE A 980 21.52 1.92 -7.44
CA PHE A 980 20.69 1.85 -8.66
C PHE A 980 20.71 3.15 -9.46
N ARG A 981 21.63 4.05 -9.09
CA ARG A 981 22.02 5.14 -9.96
C ARG A 981 22.85 4.58 -11.08
N LEU A 982 22.49 4.95 -12.30
CA LEU A 982 23.48 4.96 -13.37
C LEU A 982 24.63 5.88 -12.89
N PRO A 983 25.90 5.47 -13.04
CA PRO A 983 27.04 6.18 -12.45
C PRO A 983 26.96 7.69 -12.69
N SER A 984 27.36 8.50 -11.70
CA SER A 984 27.39 9.96 -11.86
C SER A 984 28.25 10.33 -13.08
N GLY A 985 27.65 11.04 -14.05
CA GLY A 985 28.27 11.34 -15.35
C GLY A 985 27.82 10.44 -16.51
N SER A 986 27.05 9.38 -16.24
CA SER A 986 26.29 8.69 -17.28
C SER A 986 25.31 9.67 -17.95
N PRO A 987 25.18 9.68 -19.29
CA PRO A 987 24.13 10.46 -19.97
C PRO A 987 22.73 10.05 -19.51
N TYR A 988 22.62 8.91 -18.81
CA TYR A 988 21.39 8.34 -18.31
C TYR A 988 21.08 8.65 -16.85
N SER A 989 21.81 9.55 -16.18
CA SER A 989 21.52 9.89 -14.78
C SER A 989 20.14 10.54 -14.56
N SER A 990 19.45 10.94 -15.65
CA SER A 990 18.09 11.47 -15.64
C SER A 990 16.99 10.40 -15.72
N TYR A 991 17.33 9.13 -15.92
CA TYR A 991 16.38 8.03 -16.11
C TYR A 991 16.11 7.32 -14.78
N GLY A 992 14.88 6.86 -14.61
CA GLY A 992 14.41 6.17 -13.42
C GLY A 992 14.23 7.08 -12.22
N ALA A 993 13.89 6.45 -11.10
CA ALA A 993 13.64 7.14 -9.84
C ALA A 993 14.94 7.61 -9.18
N ASP A 994 14.94 8.85 -8.66
CA ASP A 994 16.02 9.33 -7.82
C ASP A 994 15.88 8.72 -6.42
N ILE A 995 16.67 7.67 -6.17
CA ILE A 995 16.61 6.89 -4.93
C ILE A 995 16.94 7.74 -3.69
N ASP A 996 17.86 8.71 -3.77
CA ASP A 996 18.14 9.58 -2.62
C ASP A 996 16.98 10.53 -2.36
N ALA A 997 16.35 11.05 -3.41
CA ALA A 997 15.17 11.89 -3.26
C ALA A 997 13.99 11.09 -2.68
N ILE A 998 13.81 9.82 -3.08
CA ILE A 998 12.89 8.88 -2.42
C ILE A 998 13.21 8.77 -0.93
N HIS A 999 14.46 8.46 -0.60
CA HIS A 999 14.88 8.24 0.78
C HIS A 999 14.77 9.50 1.64
N ALA A 1000 15.05 10.68 1.08
CA ALA A 1000 14.85 11.97 1.73
C ALA A 1000 13.35 12.27 1.93
N ALA A 1001 12.51 11.99 0.92
CA ALA A 1001 11.06 12.16 1.05
C ALA A 1001 10.49 11.23 2.13
N GLN A 1002 10.98 9.99 2.20
CA GLN A 1002 10.64 8.99 3.20
C GLN A 1002 11.23 9.25 4.59
N GLY A 1003 12.28 10.08 4.73
CA GLY A 1003 12.95 10.32 6.02
C GLY A 1003 13.63 9.07 6.59
N ARG A 1004 14.26 8.25 5.73
CA ARG A 1004 14.94 7.00 6.13
C ARG A 1004 16.28 7.26 6.83
N VAL A 1005 16.65 6.33 7.71
CA VAL A 1005 17.90 6.36 8.47
C VAL A 1005 18.82 5.21 8.04
N TYR A 1006 20.08 5.52 7.79
CA TYR A 1006 21.10 4.57 7.32
C TYR A 1006 22.35 4.61 8.20
N ASP A 1007 23.20 3.60 7.98
CA ASP A 1007 24.59 3.58 8.44
C ASP A 1007 24.75 3.89 9.93
N VAL A 1008 23.81 3.37 10.74
CA VAL A 1008 23.81 3.58 12.18
C VAL A 1008 25.01 2.87 12.77
N ALA A 1009 25.98 3.64 13.25
CA ALA A 1009 27.21 3.17 13.83
C ALA A 1009 27.38 3.75 15.24
N VAL A 1010 27.99 2.96 16.12
CA VAL A 1010 28.30 3.36 17.49
C VAL A 1010 29.80 3.32 17.69
N SER A 1011 30.37 4.43 18.16
CA SER A 1011 31.75 4.53 18.63
C SER A 1011 31.73 4.85 20.12
N ALA A 1012 32.05 3.86 20.97
CA ALA A 1012 32.04 4.00 22.42
C ALA A 1012 33.44 3.89 23.02
N ASN A 1013 33.70 4.68 24.05
CA ASN A 1013 34.82 4.52 24.98
C ASN A 1013 34.30 4.30 26.40
N ALA A 1014 35.19 4.26 27.39
CA ALA A 1014 34.83 3.88 28.76
C ALA A 1014 33.79 4.81 29.42
N ILE A 1015 33.70 6.07 28.98
CA ILE A 1015 32.87 7.11 29.61
C ILE A 1015 31.98 7.88 28.64
N SER A 1016 31.94 7.50 27.37
CA SER A 1016 31.13 8.19 26.37
C SER A 1016 30.83 7.30 25.16
N ALA A 1017 29.76 7.63 24.45
CA ALA A 1017 29.45 7.03 23.16
C ALA A 1017 29.01 8.08 22.16
N THR A 1018 29.42 7.90 20.91
CA THR A 1018 28.93 8.65 19.75
C THR A 1018 28.09 7.73 18.90
N ILE A 1019 26.84 8.11 18.66
CA ILE A 1019 25.93 7.41 17.75
C ILE A 1019 25.88 8.24 16.47
N SER A 1020 26.43 7.71 15.38
CA SER A 1020 26.43 8.34 14.06
C SER A 1020 25.49 7.61 13.12
N TYR A 1021 24.83 8.35 12.23
CA TYR A 1021 23.90 7.80 11.24
C TYR A 1021 23.76 8.79 10.08
N ARG A 1022 23.13 8.35 9.00
CA ARG A 1022 22.84 9.17 7.82
C ARG A 1022 21.33 9.27 7.63
N THR A 1023 20.80 10.49 7.50
CA THR A 1023 19.45 10.77 7.00
C THR A 1023 19.58 11.75 5.85
N LEU A 1024 18.78 11.62 4.80
CA LEU A 1024 18.86 12.55 3.66
C LEU A 1024 17.89 13.72 3.78
N ASP A 1025 17.06 13.74 4.83
CA ASP A 1025 16.17 14.86 5.11
C ASP A 1025 16.75 15.84 6.13
N ALA A 1026 16.21 17.06 6.12
CA ALA A 1026 16.65 18.13 7.01
C ALA A 1026 16.00 18.04 8.40
N ALA A 1027 15.07 17.10 8.62
CA ALA A 1027 14.35 16.97 9.88
C ALA A 1027 15.32 16.58 11.00
N ALA A 1028 15.11 17.15 12.18
CA ALA A 1028 15.86 16.75 13.35
C ALA A 1028 15.41 15.36 13.82
N CYS A 1029 16.38 14.58 14.29
CA CYS A 1029 16.16 13.32 14.95
C CYS A 1029 16.57 13.44 16.42
N PHE A 1030 16.02 12.55 17.24
CA PHE A 1030 16.42 12.40 18.63
C PHE A 1030 17.14 11.07 18.81
N VAL A 1031 18.02 10.98 19.79
CA VAL A 1031 18.65 9.71 20.16
C VAL A 1031 18.42 9.51 21.64
N ASP A 1032 17.82 8.38 22.00
CA ASP A 1032 17.70 7.94 23.38
C ASP A 1032 18.82 6.95 23.70
N LEU A 1033 19.40 7.10 24.88
CA LEU A 1033 20.41 6.20 25.43
C LEU A 1033 20.08 5.83 26.88
N GLY A 1034 20.00 4.53 27.18
CA GLY A 1034 19.68 4.03 28.51
C GLY A 1034 20.19 2.62 28.75
N THR A 1035 20.12 2.13 29.99
CA THR A 1035 20.54 0.77 30.37
C THR A 1035 19.42 -0.26 30.26
N ASP A 1036 18.18 0.18 30.01
CA ASP A 1036 17.01 -0.67 29.77
C ASP A 1036 16.58 -0.59 28.30
N LYS A 1037 16.36 -1.75 27.68
CA LYS A 1037 15.93 -1.89 26.29
C LYS A 1037 14.56 -1.26 26.01
N LEU A 1038 13.71 -1.13 27.03
CA LEU A 1038 12.38 -0.54 26.90
C LEU A 1038 12.38 0.98 27.10
N PHE A 1039 13.52 1.58 27.50
CA PHE A 1039 13.61 2.99 27.91
C PHE A 1039 12.53 3.36 28.94
N SER A 1040 12.13 2.37 29.75
CA SER A 1040 10.93 2.46 30.59
C SER A 1040 11.17 3.21 31.89
N THR A 1041 12.44 3.32 32.28
CA THR A 1041 12.84 4.13 33.42
C THR A 1041 13.15 5.56 32.95
N PRO A 1042 12.90 6.58 33.79
CA PRO A 1042 13.31 7.95 33.52
C PRO A 1042 14.83 8.15 33.41
N VAL A 1043 15.63 7.10 33.60
CA VAL A 1043 17.10 7.14 33.70
C VAL A 1043 17.77 7.07 32.32
N HIS A 1044 17.06 7.40 31.25
CA HIS A 1044 17.66 7.52 29.91
C HIS A 1044 17.92 8.98 29.55
N THR A 1045 18.93 9.21 28.72
CA THR A 1045 19.25 10.53 28.19
C THR A 1045 18.70 10.64 26.77
N ARG A 1046 18.03 11.76 26.46
CA ARG A 1046 17.59 12.10 25.10
C ARG A 1046 18.34 13.33 24.61
N LEU A 1047 18.94 13.24 23.43
CA LEU A 1047 19.63 14.35 22.77
C LEU A 1047 19.14 14.49 21.32
N SER A 1048 19.01 15.71 20.83
CA SER A 1048 18.71 15.98 19.41
C SER A 1048 20.01 16.13 18.61
N ASP A 1049 19.97 15.74 17.33
CA ASP A 1049 21.05 16.00 16.37
C ASP A 1049 20.97 17.40 15.72
N GLY A 1050 19.89 18.14 15.97
CA GLY A 1050 19.64 19.49 15.44
C GLY A 1050 19.15 19.58 13.99
N GLY A 1051 19.05 18.49 13.22
CA GLY A 1051 18.64 18.56 11.81
C GLY A 1051 19.61 19.32 10.89
N GLY A 1052 19.30 19.47 9.60
CA GLY A 1052 20.20 20.09 8.59
C GLY A 1052 21.12 19.17 7.73
N SER A 1053 22.25 18.67 8.27
CA SER A 1053 23.27 17.85 7.57
C SER A 1053 22.88 16.39 7.25
N ALA A 1054 23.24 15.84 6.09
CA ALA A 1054 22.92 14.43 5.81
C ALA A 1054 23.61 13.42 6.78
N GLN A 1055 24.85 13.70 7.17
CA GLN A 1055 25.58 12.92 8.18
C GLN A 1055 25.30 13.50 9.57
N ARG A 1056 24.89 12.64 10.51
CA ARG A 1056 24.49 12.98 11.87
C ARG A 1056 25.37 12.29 12.89
N SER A 1057 25.56 12.93 14.04
CA SER A 1057 26.20 12.31 15.20
C SER A 1057 25.71 12.94 16.49
N VAL A 1058 25.43 12.11 17.49
CA VAL A 1058 25.05 12.54 18.84
C VAL A 1058 26.02 11.94 19.85
N VAL A 1059 26.59 12.78 20.71
CA VAL A 1059 27.59 12.39 21.72
C VAL A 1059 26.93 12.33 23.10
N PHE A 1060 27.07 11.20 23.77
CA PHE A 1060 26.62 10.97 25.14
C PHE A 1060 27.82 10.87 26.08
N PRO A 1061 28.16 11.92 26.84
CA PRO A 1061 29.22 11.87 27.85
C PRO A 1061 28.71 11.26 29.17
N GLY A 1062 29.65 10.91 30.06
CA GLY A 1062 29.34 10.50 31.45
C GLY A 1062 28.77 9.09 31.60
N LEU A 1063 29.07 8.18 30.67
CA LEU A 1063 28.66 6.78 30.75
C LEU A 1063 29.51 6.02 31.77
N SER A 1064 28.93 4.97 32.37
CA SER A 1064 29.67 4.03 33.20
C SER A 1064 30.42 3.03 32.34
N SER A 1065 31.67 2.71 32.69
CA SER A 1065 32.44 1.65 32.00
C SER A 1065 31.84 0.26 32.22
N LEU A 1066 32.09 -0.68 31.31
CA LEU A 1066 31.58 -2.06 31.40
C LEU A 1066 30.06 -2.16 31.56
N THR A 1067 29.33 -1.18 31.03
CA THR A 1067 27.88 -1.10 31.13
C THR A 1067 27.26 -1.31 29.76
N THR A 1068 26.24 -2.17 29.70
CA THR A 1068 25.43 -2.36 28.50
C THR A 1068 24.47 -1.20 28.34
N TYR A 1069 24.53 -0.53 27.20
CA TYR A 1069 23.62 0.54 26.83
C TYR A 1069 22.81 0.14 25.60
N HIS A 1070 21.52 0.43 25.66
CA HIS A 1070 20.60 0.39 24.54
C HIS A 1070 20.44 1.79 23.98
N TYR A 1071 20.38 1.89 22.66
CA TYR A 1071 20.05 3.15 21.99
C TYR A 1071 18.91 2.97 20.99
N ARG A 1072 18.19 4.06 20.75
CA ARG A 1072 17.27 4.19 19.61
C ARG A 1072 17.42 5.56 18.98
N VAL A 1073 17.53 5.59 17.65
CA VAL A 1073 17.40 6.82 16.87
C VAL A 1073 15.91 7.02 16.63
N LEU A 1074 15.42 8.21 16.90
CA LEU A 1074 14.03 8.62 16.82
C LEU A 1074 13.91 9.69 15.74
N CYS A 1075 13.95 9.27 14.48
CA CYS A 1075 13.62 10.12 13.35
C CYS A 1075 12.11 10.06 13.08
N PRO A 1076 11.57 10.98 12.25
CA PRO A 1076 10.16 10.98 11.91
C PRO A 1076 9.66 9.62 11.43
N ALA A 1077 10.33 9.00 10.46
CA ALA A 1077 9.80 7.83 9.74
C ALA A 1077 10.52 6.52 10.02
N ASP A 1078 11.77 6.55 10.46
CA ASP A 1078 12.55 5.35 10.76
C ASP A 1078 13.19 5.48 12.15
N GLN A 1079 13.15 4.40 12.92
CA GLN A 1079 13.53 4.42 14.33
C GLN A 1079 14.44 3.25 14.71
N PRO A 1080 15.63 3.13 14.09
CA PRO A 1080 16.53 2.00 14.31
C PRO A 1080 17.03 1.96 15.76
N ARG A 1081 17.28 0.73 16.23
CA ARG A 1081 17.69 0.45 17.61
C ARG A 1081 18.91 -0.45 17.63
N GLY A 1082 19.69 -0.35 18.70
CA GLY A 1082 20.84 -1.23 18.90
C GLY A 1082 21.30 -1.28 20.35
N VAL A 1083 22.42 -1.98 20.55
CA VAL A 1083 23.02 -2.19 21.86
C VAL A 1083 24.54 -2.13 21.72
N PHE A 1084 25.22 -1.59 22.72
CA PHE A 1084 26.67 -1.66 22.84
C PHE A 1084 27.07 -1.78 24.31
N VAL A 1085 28.34 -2.13 24.54
CA VAL A 1085 28.94 -2.17 25.89
C VAL A 1085 30.09 -1.18 25.90
N THR A 1086 30.15 -0.32 26.92
CA THR A 1086 31.32 0.56 27.11
C THR A 1086 32.54 -0.28 27.48
N PRO A 1087 33.71 -0.06 26.86
CA PRO A 1087 34.93 -0.79 27.22
C PRO A 1087 35.36 -0.51 28.66
N PRO A 1088 36.26 -1.32 29.23
CA PRO A 1088 36.89 -1.01 30.52
C PRO A 1088 37.58 0.35 30.48
N GLY A 1089 37.55 1.09 31.58
CA GLY A 1089 38.40 2.26 31.74
C GLY A 1089 39.86 1.85 31.57
N GLY A 1090 40.51 2.34 30.51
CA GLY A 1090 41.97 2.28 30.45
C GLY A 1090 42.56 2.97 31.69
N PRO A 1091 43.77 2.59 32.14
CA PRO A 1091 44.46 3.40 33.14
C PRO A 1091 44.59 4.82 32.56
N LEU A 1092 43.95 5.78 33.25
CA LEU A 1092 43.96 7.20 32.91
C LEU A 1092 45.38 7.77 32.87
#